data_AF-A0A543DRU2-F1
#
_entry.id   AF-A0A543DRU2-F1
#
_cell.length_a   1.000
_cell.length_b   1.000
_cell.length_c   1.000
_cell.angle_alpha   90.00
_cell.angle_beta   90.00
_cell.angle_gamma   90.00
#
_symmetry.space_group_name_H-M   'P 1'
#
loop_
_entity.id
_entity.type
_entity.pdbx_description
1 polymer ?
#
loop_
_entity_poly.entity_id
_entity_poly.type
_entity_poly.pdbx_seq_one_letter_code
_entity_poly.pdbx_strand_id
1 'polypeptide(L)'
;MGTPLEVDDVHQVPLPSAPSISPDGRLVVYVLRTTDVAADADRYSLWAVATGGDGTPVRLTRGDADTAPAIAPDGRRVAFLRRTPDGAQLHLLALDGGEPEPLTELPHGAGPPVWSPDGTRIAFVAPVERGAQGEEAPVVVDRLDHKVDGAGLRRTRRRHMHVLDLATATVRQLTDGDWDAGHPAWSPDGRTLAFAAAPEPDADLTLASAVHVLDVDAARGGAGPRRVGPARGTAALAVWTREGEHLLVTGTPEVAIGHTGLLRVPADAGSATAAPDPVDLAAPLDRNVMPGGPGYPGGAAQLAADGHTVVFCVRDRGCTHVYATDVDSGSPPRPVLTGADVVVSGLSVARDADRAAVVVADGDAYGEVAVVELGTGALTRLTTHTADALPDVTLFRAEPREFTVHDGSVVHGWLLRDPAASSPAPLLLDVHGGPHNAWHPAADAAHSYHQALAARGWAVLTLNPRASDGYGGDFYTGAVGAWGLADERDFLDPLDQLVAEGVADPDRLAVSGYSYGGYMTCWLTGRTDRFAAAVAGGVVVDLRALAGTSDLGHGLASLEFGDAPERVRAQSPIEHVEHVRTPTLVLHGLADERCPAGQAEQWFSALRTRGVPARLVLYPGASHLFILDGRPSHRSDYGHRILDWLERHVGGRRALDAAHWQRRLGELAERCQVPGAGLAVLRLGSGPGGADELVEATHGVLSRATGVEVTPDTAFQIGSITKVWTATLVMQLVDEGRIDLDAPITDVLPDFRAGDAEVTEKVTMRHLLSHTSGIDGDIFTDTGRGDDCVEAYVRQLDGAAQNHPLGATFSYCNSGFILAGRVVEVLTGLTWDAALRERLAAPLGLAHTSTLPEEAVLGRVAVGHVGEPDEEPRPTPVWLLPRSAGPAGLVNATPRDVAGFAAMHLRGGTAPDGTSVLTAASVAAMQECQFELPDRHTLGDSWGLGWIRFTWDGRRVIGHDGNTIGQSAFLRVVPDAGIAVVLLTNGGHARDLFQQLYREVLAETADLAMPAPLAPPADPPPVDADRYTGVYERTSVTSEVFERDGTLVLRTTSTGPVAAALGEPTHEYDLVPVAEDLFVMRAPGVETWTPVTFYRLPDGSEYVHYGVRANPKRRS
;
A
#
# COMPACT_ATOMS: atom_id res chain seq x y z
N MET A 1 12.35 9.50 26.04
CA MET A 1 12.21 8.29 25.21
C MET A 1 12.07 8.79 23.79
N GLY A 2 12.89 8.30 22.87
CA GLY A 2 12.84 8.71 21.46
C GLY A 2 11.54 8.26 20.78
N THR A 3 11.25 8.80 19.61
CA THR A 3 10.14 8.33 18.75
C THR A 3 10.56 7.04 18.03
N PRO A 4 9.65 6.07 17.81
CA PRO A 4 9.93 4.94 16.94
C PRO A 4 10.14 5.37 15.49
N LEU A 5 10.82 4.54 14.69
CA LEU A 5 11.03 4.76 13.26
C LEU A 5 9.74 4.42 12.47
N GLU A 6 9.28 5.36 11.64
CA GLU A 6 8.26 5.11 10.61
C GLU A 6 8.91 4.81 9.25
N VAL A 7 8.13 4.25 8.30
CA VAL A 7 8.65 3.79 7.00
C VAL A 7 9.37 4.90 6.23
N ASP A 8 8.81 6.12 6.23
CA ASP A 8 9.31 7.25 5.45
C ASP A 8 10.50 7.98 6.11
N ASP A 9 10.78 7.74 7.40
CA ASP A 9 11.91 8.37 8.09
C ASP A 9 13.25 7.99 7.45
N VAL A 10 13.32 6.83 6.79
CA VAL A 10 14.52 6.37 6.08
C VAL A 10 14.95 7.32 4.96
N HIS A 11 14.04 8.12 4.40
CA HIS A 11 14.39 9.11 3.37
C HIS A 11 15.21 10.26 3.91
N GLN A 12 15.22 10.46 5.23
CA GLN A 12 16.04 11.47 5.88
C GLN A 12 17.48 11.00 6.08
N VAL A 13 17.75 9.68 6.02
CA VAL A 13 19.04 9.07 6.32
C VAL A 13 19.99 9.15 5.12
N PRO A 14 21.10 9.91 5.22
CA PRO A 14 22.16 9.88 4.22
C PRO A 14 22.92 8.55 4.29
N LEU A 15 23.15 7.91 3.15
CA LEU A 15 23.77 6.59 3.08
C LEU A 15 25.14 6.68 2.38
N PRO A 16 26.26 6.55 3.12
CA PRO A 16 27.59 6.55 2.52
C PRO A 16 27.87 5.23 1.79
N SER A 17 28.67 5.30 0.72
CA SER A 17 29.11 4.14 -0.07
C SER A 17 30.40 4.43 -0.83
N ALA A 18 30.99 3.40 -1.43
CA ALA A 18 32.16 3.49 -2.32
C ALA A 18 33.31 4.37 -1.76
N PRO A 19 33.89 4.02 -0.60
CA PRO A 19 35.01 4.77 -0.04
C PRO A 19 36.25 4.63 -0.94
N SER A 20 37.03 5.70 -1.06
CA SER A 20 38.32 5.75 -1.73
C SER A 20 39.30 6.48 -0.81
N ILE A 21 40.28 5.76 -0.27
CA ILE A 21 41.28 6.33 0.64
C ILE A 21 42.49 6.86 -0.16
N SER A 22 43.05 7.99 0.27
CA SER A 22 44.27 8.53 -0.33
C SER A 22 45.44 7.56 -0.10
N PRO A 23 46.45 7.54 -0.99
CA PRO A 23 47.56 6.61 -0.85
C PRO A 23 48.30 6.71 0.47
N ASP A 24 48.46 7.93 1.01
CA ASP A 24 49.08 8.19 2.30
C ASP A 24 48.17 7.91 3.51
N GLY A 25 46.92 7.50 3.27
CA GLY A 25 45.96 7.12 4.29
C GLY A 25 45.39 8.28 5.11
N ARG A 26 45.46 9.54 4.62
CA ARG A 26 45.05 10.74 5.36
C ARG A 26 43.69 11.32 5.02
N LEU A 27 43.16 10.98 3.84
CA LEU A 27 41.90 11.49 3.33
C LEU A 27 41.04 10.35 2.80
N VAL A 28 39.74 10.37 3.06
CA VAL A 28 38.77 9.47 2.43
C VAL A 28 37.82 10.29 1.59
N VAL A 29 37.69 9.96 0.31
CA VAL A 29 36.60 10.43 -0.56
C VAL A 29 35.58 9.32 -0.68
N TYR A 30 34.29 9.63 -0.54
CA TYR A 30 33.22 8.64 -0.59
C TYR A 30 31.98 9.23 -1.27
N VAL A 31 31.05 8.36 -1.67
CA VAL A 31 29.76 8.76 -2.21
C VAL A 31 28.76 8.85 -1.08
N LEU A 32 28.01 9.95 -1.00
CA LEU A 32 26.86 10.08 -0.09
C LEU A 32 25.57 10.09 -0.93
N ARG A 33 24.70 9.10 -0.71
CA ARG A 33 23.35 9.04 -1.25
C ARG A 33 22.38 9.76 -0.32
N THR A 34 21.60 10.69 -0.85
CA THR A 34 20.52 11.39 -0.14
C THR A 34 19.24 11.34 -0.96
N THR A 35 18.08 11.25 -0.31
CA THR A 35 16.79 11.20 -1.00
C THR A 35 16.20 12.60 -1.20
N ASP A 36 15.79 12.91 -2.43
CA ASP A 36 14.99 14.09 -2.78
C ASP A 36 13.53 13.65 -3.00
N VAL A 37 12.73 13.70 -1.93
CA VAL A 37 11.34 13.21 -1.93
C VAL A 37 10.46 13.98 -2.91
N ALA A 38 10.68 15.30 -3.04
CA ALA A 38 9.90 16.13 -3.96
C ALA A 38 10.17 15.80 -5.43
N ALA A 39 11.43 15.44 -5.76
CA ALA A 39 11.81 15.02 -7.10
C ALA A 39 11.62 13.51 -7.36
N ASP A 40 11.21 12.74 -6.35
CA ASP A 40 11.13 11.27 -6.41
C ASP A 40 12.43 10.62 -6.93
N ALA A 41 13.58 11.07 -6.41
CA ALA A 41 14.88 10.61 -6.87
C ALA A 41 15.95 10.62 -5.77
N ASP A 42 16.90 9.69 -5.88
CA ASP A 42 18.14 9.74 -5.09
C ASP A 42 19.17 10.66 -5.75
N ARG A 43 19.92 11.39 -4.91
CA ARG A 43 21.06 12.23 -5.29
C ARG A 43 22.34 11.62 -4.77
N TYR A 44 23.38 11.63 -5.59
CA TYR A 44 24.69 11.08 -5.25
C TYR A 44 25.73 12.18 -5.39
N SER A 45 26.50 12.40 -4.33
CA SER A 45 27.55 13.42 -4.31
C SER A 45 28.82 12.89 -3.67
N LEU A 46 29.97 13.40 -4.10
CA LEU A 46 31.24 13.07 -3.48
C LEU A 46 31.46 13.93 -2.24
N TRP A 47 31.94 13.31 -1.17
CA TRP A 47 32.32 13.92 0.09
C TRP A 47 33.73 13.51 0.46
N ALA A 48 34.42 14.35 1.22
CA ALA A 48 35.75 14.07 1.74
C ALA A 48 35.79 14.25 3.26
N VAL A 49 36.55 13.40 3.94
CA VAL A 49 36.79 13.49 5.38
C VAL A 49 38.22 13.09 5.71
N ALA A 50 38.85 13.81 6.64
CA ALA A 50 40.20 13.50 7.11
C ALA A 50 40.17 12.29 8.06
N THR A 51 41.19 11.43 7.99
CA THR A 51 41.24 10.20 8.80
C THR A 51 41.67 10.42 10.25
N GLY A 52 41.99 11.66 10.65
CA GLY A 52 42.42 11.99 12.01
C GLY A 52 41.33 11.89 13.07
N GLY A 53 40.07 11.76 12.67
CA GLY A 53 38.90 11.66 13.57
C GLY A 53 38.37 13.01 14.08
N ASP A 54 39.03 14.12 13.74
CA ASP A 54 38.67 15.49 14.13
C ASP A 54 38.17 16.36 12.97
N GLY A 55 38.19 15.84 11.75
CA GLY A 55 37.76 16.55 10.55
C GLY A 55 36.26 16.44 10.29
N THR A 56 35.60 17.57 10.00
CA THR A 56 34.21 17.58 9.53
C THR A 56 34.15 17.13 8.06
N PRO A 57 33.22 16.22 7.68
CA PRO A 57 33.01 15.86 6.28
C PRO A 57 32.65 17.08 5.41
N VAL A 58 33.24 17.17 4.22
CA VAL A 58 33.03 18.28 3.28
C VAL A 58 32.51 17.74 1.96
N ARG A 59 31.41 18.33 1.47
CA ARG A 59 30.85 18.02 0.15
C ARG A 59 31.76 18.57 -0.96
N LEU A 60 32.23 17.70 -1.84
CA LEU A 60 33.09 18.05 -2.97
C LEU A 60 32.30 18.39 -4.24
N THR A 61 31.17 17.71 -4.49
CA THR A 61 30.44 17.85 -5.75
C THR A 61 28.94 18.07 -5.59
N ARG A 62 28.31 18.66 -6.62
CA ARG A 62 26.88 19.01 -6.66
C ARG A 62 26.17 18.52 -7.93
N GLY A 63 26.71 17.50 -8.61
CA GLY A 63 26.04 16.89 -9.77
C GLY A 63 24.79 16.10 -9.37
N ASP A 64 23.97 15.72 -10.35
CA ASP A 64 22.75 14.94 -10.12
C ASP A 64 23.04 13.54 -9.58
N ALA A 65 24.09 12.90 -10.11
CA ALA A 65 24.61 11.64 -9.60
C ALA A 65 26.10 11.52 -9.90
N ASP A 66 26.92 11.75 -8.87
CA ASP A 66 28.38 11.57 -8.90
C ASP A 66 28.77 10.32 -8.09
N THR A 67 29.44 9.36 -8.72
CA THR A 67 29.70 8.01 -8.18
C THR A 67 31.09 7.50 -8.53
N ALA A 68 31.48 6.34 -7.98
CA ALA A 68 32.74 5.64 -8.25
C ALA A 68 34.01 6.52 -8.13
N PRO A 69 34.25 7.18 -6.99
CA PRO A 69 35.47 7.97 -6.79
C PRO A 69 36.70 7.06 -6.76
N ALA A 70 37.76 7.47 -7.46
CA ALA A 70 39.07 6.85 -7.42
C ALA A 70 40.13 7.95 -7.27
N ILE A 71 40.74 8.04 -6.09
CA ILE A 71 41.85 8.97 -5.85
C ILE A 71 43.07 8.51 -6.66
N ALA A 72 43.71 9.47 -7.34
CA ALA A 72 44.88 9.25 -8.16
C ALA A 72 46.08 8.78 -7.32
N PRO A 73 47.07 8.07 -7.92
CA PRO A 73 48.24 7.60 -7.19
C PRO A 73 49.07 8.70 -6.53
N ASP A 74 48.98 9.93 -7.02
CA ASP A 74 49.65 11.11 -6.45
C ASP A 74 48.91 11.69 -5.22
N GLY A 75 47.69 11.26 -4.93
CA GLY A 75 46.85 11.73 -3.83
C GLY A 75 46.28 13.15 -4.01
N ARG A 76 46.41 13.78 -5.19
CA ARG A 76 46.05 15.19 -5.42
C ARG A 76 44.76 15.37 -6.22
N ARG A 77 44.30 14.31 -6.89
CA ARG A 77 43.14 14.35 -7.79
C ARG A 77 42.25 13.15 -7.55
N VAL A 78 40.96 13.27 -7.86
CA VAL A 78 39.99 12.17 -7.86
C VAL A 78 39.30 12.10 -9.21
N ALA A 79 39.32 10.92 -9.84
CA ALA A 79 38.48 10.62 -10.98
C ALA A 79 37.16 10.01 -10.50
N PHE A 80 36.06 10.31 -11.17
CA PHE A 80 34.74 9.80 -10.80
C PHE A 80 33.79 9.79 -11.99
N LEU A 81 32.62 9.19 -11.83
CA LEU A 81 31.55 9.17 -12.81
C LEU A 81 30.48 10.21 -12.49
N ARG A 82 30.07 11.00 -13.47
CA ARG A 82 28.93 11.92 -13.40
C ARG A 82 27.87 11.55 -14.42
N ARG A 83 26.62 11.42 -14.00
CA ARG A 83 25.47 11.19 -14.91
C ARG A 83 25.26 12.38 -15.86
N THR A 84 25.16 12.09 -17.15
CA THR A 84 24.73 13.03 -18.21
C THR A 84 23.56 12.40 -19.00
N PRO A 85 22.91 13.13 -19.94
CA PRO A 85 21.87 12.57 -20.80
C PRO A 85 22.31 11.35 -21.62
N ASP A 86 23.59 11.29 -22.00
CA ASP A 86 24.18 10.21 -22.82
C ASP A 86 24.78 9.07 -21.96
N GLY A 87 24.51 9.07 -20.64
CA GLY A 87 25.05 8.11 -19.67
C GLY A 87 26.09 8.72 -18.72
N ALA A 88 26.67 7.91 -17.84
CA ALA A 88 27.69 8.40 -16.92
C ALA A 88 29.00 8.71 -17.65
N GLN A 89 29.67 9.83 -17.36
CA GLN A 89 30.94 10.22 -17.98
C GLN A 89 32.04 10.40 -16.94
N LEU A 90 33.29 10.10 -17.30
CA LEU A 90 34.43 10.33 -16.44
C LEU A 90 34.68 11.83 -16.26
N HIS A 91 34.92 12.23 -15.02
CA HIS A 91 35.30 13.57 -14.63
C HIS A 91 36.50 13.51 -13.69
N LEU A 92 37.25 14.62 -13.63
CA LEU A 92 38.41 14.79 -12.77
C LEU A 92 38.21 16.00 -11.85
N LEU A 93 38.54 15.86 -10.57
CA LEU A 93 38.51 16.96 -9.61
C LEU A 93 39.84 17.03 -8.85
N ALA A 94 40.40 18.23 -8.74
CA ALA A 94 41.54 18.51 -7.88
C ALA A 94 41.10 18.58 -6.40
N LEU A 95 41.82 17.91 -5.51
CA LEU A 95 41.47 17.80 -4.09
C LEU A 95 41.90 19.03 -3.27
N ASP A 96 42.72 19.92 -3.82
CA ASP A 96 43.10 21.21 -3.23
C ASP A 96 42.19 22.37 -3.66
N GLY A 97 41.16 22.10 -4.47
CA GLY A 97 40.12 23.03 -4.87
C GLY A 97 40.01 23.25 -6.38
N GLY A 98 38.80 23.51 -6.87
CA GLY A 98 38.49 23.66 -8.29
C GLY A 98 37.08 23.14 -8.61
N GLU A 99 36.68 23.23 -9.88
CA GLU A 99 35.45 22.60 -10.39
C GLU A 99 35.79 21.31 -11.14
N PRO A 100 34.90 20.30 -11.18
CA PRO A 100 35.14 19.08 -11.93
C PRO A 100 35.26 19.31 -13.44
N GLU A 101 36.28 18.70 -14.05
CA GLU A 101 36.55 18.75 -15.49
C GLU A 101 36.08 17.45 -16.17
N PRO A 102 35.27 17.50 -17.25
CA PRO A 102 34.88 16.31 -18.00
C PRO A 102 36.09 15.72 -18.74
N LEU A 103 36.24 14.40 -18.68
CA LEU A 103 37.31 13.65 -19.34
C LEU A 103 36.82 12.83 -20.54
N THR A 104 35.52 12.52 -20.61
CA THR A 104 34.94 11.70 -21.69
C THR A 104 33.59 12.24 -22.16
N GLU A 105 33.29 11.97 -23.43
CA GLU A 105 31.99 12.23 -24.07
C GLU A 105 31.62 10.99 -24.92
N LEU A 106 31.44 9.84 -24.28
CA LEU A 106 31.10 8.59 -24.97
C LEU A 106 29.59 8.47 -25.19
N PRO A 107 29.11 7.98 -26.36
CA PRO A 107 27.69 7.95 -26.71
C PRO A 107 26.77 7.20 -25.73
N HIS A 108 27.32 6.23 -24.98
CA HIS A 108 26.59 5.40 -24.02
C HIS A 108 27.23 5.43 -22.62
N GLY A 109 28.04 6.45 -22.35
CA GLY A 109 28.76 6.61 -21.09
C GLY A 109 30.06 5.79 -20.97
N ALA A 110 30.74 6.01 -19.85
CA ALA A 110 31.95 5.35 -19.37
C ALA A 110 31.66 4.64 -18.04
N GLY A 111 32.47 3.64 -17.70
CA GLY A 111 32.41 2.91 -16.43
C GLY A 111 33.45 3.38 -15.41
N PRO A 112 33.49 2.75 -14.22
CA PRO A 112 34.33 3.16 -13.10
C PRO A 112 35.81 3.33 -13.48
N PRO A 113 36.49 4.40 -13.02
CA PRO A 113 37.88 4.67 -13.37
C PRO A 113 38.88 3.80 -12.60
N VAL A 114 39.89 3.29 -13.31
CA VAL A 114 41.04 2.58 -12.72
C VAL A 114 42.34 3.24 -13.19
N TRP A 115 43.03 3.90 -12.26
CA TRP A 115 44.28 4.61 -12.52
C TRP A 115 45.42 3.66 -12.88
N SER A 116 46.23 4.02 -13.87
CA SER A 116 47.55 3.41 -14.07
C SER A 116 48.47 3.74 -12.88
N PRO A 117 49.46 2.89 -12.54
CA PRO A 117 50.31 3.11 -11.37
C PRO A 117 51.06 4.45 -11.36
N ASP A 118 51.38 4.98 -12.54
CA ASP A 118 52.04 6.28 -12.74
C ASP A 118 51.07 7.48 -12.76
N GLY A 119 49.76 7.24 -12.71
CA GLY A 119 48.73 8.27 -12.71
C GLY A 119 48.56 9.03 -14.03
N THR A 120 49.09 8.51 -15.15
CA THR A 120 49.02 9.17 -16.48
C THR A 120 47.85 8.70 -17.35
N ARG A 121 47.28 7.51 -17.04
CA ARG A 121 46.20 6.89 -17.80
C ARG A 121 45.09 6.38 -16.88
N ILE A 122 43.89 6.26 -17.43
CA ILE A 122 42.72 5.70 -16.75
C ILE A 122 42.16 4.58 -17.63
N ALA A 123 42.06 3.36 -17.09
CA ALA A 123 41.34 2.25 -17.72
C ALA A 123 39.91 2.19 -17.19
N PHE A 124 38.97 1.81 -18.05
CA PHE A 124 37.57 1.62 -17.68
C PHE A 124 36.87 0.74 -18.72
N VAL A 125 35.67 0.29 -18.40
CA VAL A 125 34.81 -0.46 -19.32
C VAL A 125 33.63 0.41 -19.72
N ALA A 126 33.24 0.40 -21.00
CA ALA A 126 32.12 1.19 -21.51
C ALA A 126 31.23 0.37 -22.44
N PRO A 127 29.91 0.66 -22.53
CA PRO A 127 29.03 0.05 -23.51
C PRO A 127 29.42 0.48 -24.94
N VAL A 128 29.51 -0.49 -25.83
CA VAL A 128 29.80 -0.32 -27.26
C VAL A 128 28.69 -0.98 -28.05
N GLU A 129 28.11 -0.23 -28.99
CA GLU A 129 27.06 -0.71 -29.87
C GLU A 129 27.66 -1.37 -31.11
N ARG A 130 27.26 -2.61 -31.39
CA ARG A 130 27.76 -3.38 -32.53
C ARG A 130 26.78 -3.30 -33.70
N GLY A 131 27.11 -2.47 -34.69
CA GLY A 131 26.25 -2.25 -35.86
C GLY A 131 25.01 -1.38 -35.54
N ALA A 132 24.27 -0.98 -36.58
CA ALA A 132 23.12 -0.10 -36.42
C ALA A 132 21.82 -0.91 -36.33
N GLN A 133 21.14 -0.86 -35.19
CA GLN A 133 19.74 -1.27 -35.05
C GLN A 133 18.97 -0.12 -34.40
N GLY A 134 18.01 0.46 -35.12
CA GLY A 134 17.14 1.48 -34.52
C GLY A 134 16.42 0.94 -33.28
N GLU A 135 16.09 1.81 -32.33
CA GLU A 135 15.45 1.40 -31.06
C GLU A 135 14.12 0.66 -31.28
N GLU A 136 13.36 1.04 -32.31
CA GLU A 136 12.09 0.41 -32.70
C GLU A 136 12.25 -0.84 -33.58
N ALA A 137 13.49 -1.18 -34.00
CA ALA A 137 13.71 -2.35 -34.83
C ALA A 137 13.44 -3.66 -34.06
N PRO A 138 13.05 -4.76 -34.72
CA PRO A 138 12.99 -6.07 -34.11
C PRO A 138 14.34 -6.45 -33.48
N VAL A 139 14.30 -7.00 -32.26
CA VAL A 139 15.52 -7.48 -31.58
C VAL A 139 15.84 -8.88 -32.08
N VAL A 140 17.03 -9.04 -32.66
CA VAL A 140 17.56 -10.32 -33.12
C VAL A 140 18.58 -10.81 -32.09
N VAL A 141 18.35 -12.00 -31.54
CA VAL A 141 19.16 -12.56 -30.44
C VAL A 141 19.60 -13.98 -30.81
N ASP A 142 20.91 -14.24 -30.72
CA ASP A 142 21.52 -15.55 -30.96
C ASP A 142 22.15 -16.15 -29.69
N ARG A 143 22.08 -15.41 -28.56
CA ARG A 143 22.68 -15.76 -27.26
C ARG A 143 21.66 -15.66 -26.13
N LEU A 144 21.82 -16.45 -25.07
CA LEU A 144 20.93 -16.47 -23.92
C LEU A 144 21.03 -15.20 -23.06
N ASP A 145 22.19 -14.55 -23.04
CA ASP A 145 22.47 -13.32 -22.28
C ASP A 145 21.91 -12.05 -22.93
N HIS A 146 20.76 -12.13 -23.60
CA HIS A 146 20.17 -11.06 -24.43
C HIS A 146 19.52 -9.91 -23.65
N LYS A 147 19.32 -10.05 -22.34
CA LYS A 147 18.74 -9.05 -21.45
C LYS A 147 19.38 -9.11 -20.07
N VAL A 148 19.31 -8.01 -19.33
CA VAL A 148 19.83 -7.86 -17.96
C VAL A 148 18.84 -7.02 -17.17
N ASP A 149 18.52 -7.46 -15.94
CA ASP A 149 17.65 -6.69 -15.06
C ASP A 149 18.14 -5.24 -14.84
N GLY A 150 17.21 -4.29 -14.85
CA GLY A 150 17.49 -2.85 -14.77
C GLY A 150 17.99 -2.20 -16.07
N ALA A 151 18.61 -2.96 -16.98
CA ALA A 151 19.03 -2.47 -18.30
C ALA A 151 18.07 -2.86 -19.44
N GLY A 152 17.26 -3.91 -19.24
CA GLY A 152 16.37 -4.46 -20.24
C GLY A 152 17.10 -5.22 -21.35
N LEU A 153 16.58 -5.15 -22.58
CA LEU A 153 17.16 -5.84 -23.74
C LEU A 153 18.50 -5.21 -24.14
N ARG A 154 19.55 -6.03 -24.18
CA ARG A 154 20.91 -5.59 -24.52
C ARG A 154 21.10 -5.31 -26.00
N ARG A 155 20.27 -5.91 -26.87
CA ARG A 155 20.39 -5.82 -28.33
C ARG A 155 21.84 -6.15 -28.75
N THR A 156 22.48 -5.26 -29.51
CA THR A 156 23.87 -5.40 -29.97
C THR A 156 24.92 -4.78 -29.03
N ARG A 157 24.51 -4.24 -27.87
CA ARG A 157 25.43 -3.57 -26.94
C ARG A 157 26.25 -4.58 -26.14
N ARG A 158 27.57 -4.36 -26.10
CA ARG A 158 28.54 -5.13 -25.30
C ARG A 158 29.46 -4.20 -24.53
N ARG A 159 29.94 -4.64 -23.38
CA ARG A 159 30.88 -3.87 -22.55
C ARG A 159 32.31 -4.16 -22.99
N HIS A 160 33.08 -3.13 -23.35
CA HIS A 160 34.46 -3.31 -23.79
C HIS A 160 35.44 -2.39 -23.08
N MET A 161 36.70 -2.81 -23.08
CA MET A 161 37.79 -2.15 -22.37
C MET A 161 38.24 -0.90 -23.11
N HIS A 162 38.46 0.18 -22.38
CA HIS A 162 38.95 1.46 -22.87
C HIS A 162 40.10 1.97 -22.00
N VAL A 163 41.00 2.74 -22.61
CA VAL A 163 42.03 3.51 -21.90
C VAL A 163 42.00 4.96 -22.36
N LEU A 164 41.92 5.86 -21.39
CA LEU A 164 42.09 7.30 -21.55
C LEU A 164 43.55 7.68 -21.24
N ASP A 165 44.19 8.39 -22.16
CA ASP A 165 45.47 9.08 -21.93
C ASP A 165 45.22 10.53 -21.52
N LEU A 166 45.66 10.91 -20.32
CA LEU A 166 45.36 12.23 -19.75
C LEU A 166 46.17 13.37 -20.37
N ALA A 167 47.34 13.08 -20.94
CA ALA A 167 48.17 14.10 -21.57
C ALA A 167 47.59 14.54 -22.92
N THR A 168 46.96 13.61 -23.63
CA THR A 168 46.37 13.85 -24.96
C THR A 168 44.85 14.00 -24.94
N ALA A 169 44.20 13.67 -23.82
CA ALA A 169 42.74 13.56 -23.67
C ALA A 169 42.11 12.60 -24.71
N THR A 170 42.83 11.54 -25.09
CA THR A 170 42.34 10.56 -26.08
C THR A 170 41.85 9.27 -25.42
N VAL A 171 40.62 8.87 -25.75
CA VAL A 171 40.05 7.58 -25.36
C VAL A 171 40.28 6.57 -26.48
N ARG A 172 40.79 5.39 -26.14
CA ARG A 172 40.98 4.28 -27.07
C ARG A 172 40.29 3.02 -26.55
N GLN A 173 39.41 2.45 -27.38
CA GLN A 173 38.87 1.10 -27.19
C GLN A 173 39.98 0.06 -27.44
N LEU A 174 40.10 -0.91 -26.54
CA LEU A 174 41.13 -1.96 -26.56
C LEU A 174 40.61 -3.34 -26.92
N THR A 175 39.32 -3.60 -26.69
CA THR A 175 38.69 -4.90 -26.99
C THR A 175 37.43 -4.72 -27.81
N ASP A 176 37.08 -5.74 -28.59
CA ASP A 176 35.84 -5.81 -29.36
C ASP A 176 35.35 -7.26 -29.45
N GLY A 177 34.11 -7.44 -29.90
CA GLY A 177 33.53 -8.75 -30.17
C GLY A 177 32.16 -8.94 -29.54
N ASP A 178 31.60 -10.14 -29.65
CA ASP A 178 30.27 -10.45 -29.11
C ASP A 178 30.31 -11.00 -27.67
N TRP A 179 30.98 -10.27 -26.78
CA TRP A 179 31.23 -10.69 -25.39
C TRP A 179 31.52 -9.46 -24.52
N ASP A 180 31.45 -9.59 -23.20
CA ASP A 180 31.75 -8.50 -22.26
C ASP A 180 33.12 -8.61 -21.60
N ALA A 181 33.84 -7.49 -21.55
CA ALA A 181 34.97 -7.29 -20.66
C ALA A 181 34.49 -6.89 -19.25
N GLY A 182 35.05 -7.54 -18.24
CA GLY A 182 34.88 -7.19 -16.83
C GLY A 182 35.80 -6.06 -16.37
N HIS A 183 35.72 -5.73 -15.08
CA HIS A 183 36.45 -4.61 -14.47
C HIS A 183 37.99 -4.78 -14.63
N PRO A 184 38.73 -3.73 -15.07
CA PRO A 184 40.16 -3.82 -15.28
C PRO A 184 40.98 -3.74 -13.98
N ALA A 185 42.20 -4.28 -14.06
CA ALA A 185 43.28 -4.01 -13.12
C ALA A 185 44.63 -3.87 -13.84
N TRP A 186 45.37 -2.80 -13.53
CA TRP A 186 46.70 -2.55 -14.10
C TRP A 186 47.77 -3.44 -13.48
N SER A 187 48.66 -3.96 -14.30
CA SER A 187 49.92 -4.52 -13.84
C SER A 187 50.77 -3.44 -13.14
N PRO A 188 51.66 -3.81 -12.20
CA PRO A 188 52.46 -2.85 -11.45
C PRO A 188 53.34 -1.94 -12.33
N ASP A 189 53.73 -2.41 -13.52
CA ASP A 189 54.51 -1.65 -14.51
C ASP A 189 53.64 -0.77 -15.42
N GLY A 190 52.31 -0.85 -15.32
CA GLY A 190 51.36 -0.08 -16.12
C GLY A 190 51.29 -0.46 -17.60
N ARG A 191 51.76 -1.65 -18.00
CA ARG A 191 51.77 -2.07 -19.43
C ARG A 191 50.61 -2.99 -19.79
N THR A 192 50.15 -3.79 -18.84
CA THR A 192 49.18 -4.86 -19.04
C THR A 192 47.93 -4.62 -18.20
N LEU A 193 46.76 -4.96 -18.73
CA LEU A 193 45.49 -4.98 -18.01
C LEU A 193 45.02 -6.41 -17.79
N ALA A 194 44.59 -6.74 -16.58
CA ALA A 194 43.87 -7.97 -16.27
C ALA A 194 42.37 -7.67 -16.12
N PHE A 195 41.51 -8.58 -16.59
CA PHE A 195 40.05 -8.47 -16.46
C PHE A 195 39.38 -9.83 -16.66
N ALA A 196 38.21 -10.06 -16.06
CA ALA A 196 37.39 -11.23 -16.35
C ALA A 196 36.72 -11.08 -17.73
N ALA A 197 36.67 -12.16 -18.51
CA ALA A 197 35.96 -12.19 -19.78
C ALA A 197 35.57 -13.62 -20.17
N ALA A 198 34.59 -13.73 -21.05
CA ALA A 198 34.15 -14.98 -21.65
C ALA A 198 34.00 -14.82 -23.17
N PRO A 199 35.12 -14.67 -23.92
CA PRO A 199 35.11 -14.40 -25.35
C PRO A 199 34.72 -15.61 -26.23
N GLU A 200 34.64 -16.81 -25.65
CA GLU A 200 34.29 -18.04 -26.36
C GLU A 200 32.82 -18.01 -26.88
N PRO A 201 32.53 -18.58 -28.08
CA PRO A 201 31.20 -18.50 -28.70
C PRO A 201 30.03 -18.93 -27.80
N ASP A 202 30.19 -20.03 -27.06
CA ASP A 202 29.15 -20.65 -26.23
C ASP A 202 29.31 -20.30 -24.73
N ALA A 203 29.93 -19.17 -24.41
CA ALA A 203 30.14 -18.74 -23.03
C ALA A 203 28.84 -18.57 -22.22
N ASP A 204 27.75 -18.18 -22.88
CA ASP A 204 26.41 -18.09 -22.30
C ASP A 204 25.82 -19.46 -21.93
N LEU A 205 26.26 -20.53 -22.58
CA LEU A 205 25.85 -21.92 -22.27
C LEU A 205 26.73 -22.54 -21.18
N THR A 206 28.04 -22.31 -21.25
CA THR A 206 29.01 -22.90 -20.32
C THR A 206 29.09 -22.16 -18.99
N LEU A 207 28.66 -20.88 -18.96
CA LEU A 207 28.74 -19.97 -17.82
C LEU A 207 30.17 -19.72 -17.31
N ALA A 208 31.17 -20.25 -18.01
CA ALA A 208 32.57 -20.11 -17.63
C ALA A 208 33.05 -18.71 -18.00
N SER A 209 33.76 -18.07 -17.06
CA SER A 209 34.50 -16.84 -17.30
C SER A 209 35.89 -16.98 -16.73
N ALA A 210 36.89 -16.54 -17.48
CA ALA A 210 38.28 -16.63 -17.07
C ALA A 210 38.91 -15.24 -17.02
N VAL A 211 39.98 -15.11 -16.25
CA VAL A 211 40.78 -13.89 -16.29
C VAL A 211 41.57 -13.86 -17.59
N HIS A 212 41.68 -12.68 -18.17
CA HIS A 212 42.45 -12.42 -19.37
C HIS A 212 43.39 -11.26 -19.11
N VAL A 213 44.54 -11.27 -19.77
CA VAL A 213 45.51 -10.19 -19.76
C VAL A 213 45.70 -9.61 -21.16
N LEU A 214 45.87 -8.30 -21.24
CA LEU A 214 46.03 -7.56 -22.49
C LEU A 214 47.13 -6.50 -22.35
N ASP A 215 48.15 -6.56 -23.20
CA ASP A 215 49.14 -5.49 -23.33
C ASP A 215 48.51 -4.30 -24.07
N VAL A 216 48.53 -3.14 -23.43
CA VAL A 216 47.82 -1.94 -23.89
C VAL A 216 48.39 -1.39 -25.20
N ASP A 217 49.69 -1.50 -25.42
CA ASP A 217 50.34 -0.98 -26.63
C ASP A 217 50.31 -2.00 -27.77
N ALA A 218 50.47 -3.29 -27.46
CA ALA A 218 50.34 -4.38 -28.44
C ALA A 218 48.91 -4.46 -29.02
N ALA A 219 47.89 -4.11 -28.23
CA ALA A 219 46.51 -3.99 -28.71
C ALA A 219 46.38 -3.01 -29.89
N ARG A 220 47.27 -2.00 -30.03
CA ARG A 220 47.31 -1.11 -31.22
C ARG A 220 47.60 -1.87 -32.51
N GLY A 221 48.36 -2.96 -32.41
CA GLY A 221 48.72 -3.84 -33.53
C GLY A 221 47.73 -4.97 -33.78
N GLY A 222 46.57 -4.98 -33.09
CA GLY A 222 45.55 -6.02 -33.22
C GLY A 222 45.79 -7.27 -32.36
N ALA A 223 46.69 -7.20 -31.36
CA ALA A 223 46.83 -8.29 -30.39
C ALA A 223 45.58 -8.40 -29.50
N GLY A 224 44.95 -9.57 -29.48
CA GLY A 224 43.80 -9.86 -28.64
C GLY A 224 44.17 -10.24 -27.20
N PRO A 225 43.19 -10.30 -26.28
CA PRO A 225 43.42 -10.69 -24.90
C PRO A 225 43.86 -12.16 -24.79
N ARG A 226 44.78 -12.44 -23.86
CA ARG A 226 45.28 -13.79 -23.55
C ARG A 226 44.66 -14.29 -22.27
N ARG A 227 44.03 -15.47 -22.29
CA ARG A 227 43.49 -16.12 -21.09
C ARG A 227 44.60 -16.48 -20.09
N VAL A 228 44.31 -16.27 -18.81
CA VAL A 228 45.12 -16.60 -17.65
C VAL A 228 44.24 -17.28 -16.60
N GLY A 229 44.67 -18.42 -16.07
CA GLY A 229 43.89 -19.19 -15.10
C GLY A 229 42.96 -20.25 -15.70
N PRO A 230 42.09 -20.85 -14.88
CA PRO A 230 41.29 -22.01 -15.25
C PRO A 230 40.20 -21.65 -16.28
N ALA A 231 40.11 -22.45 -17.35
CA ALA A 231 39.13 -22.24 -18.43
C ALA A 231 37.72 -22.73 -18.07
N ARG A 232 37.54 -23.37 -16.92
CA ARG A 232 36.28 -24.02 -16.48
C ARG A 232 35.64 -23.36 -15.27
N GLY A 233 36.25 -22.31 -14.74
CA GLY A 233 35.81 -21.62 -13.53
C GLY A 233 34.97 -20.38 -13.82
N THR A 234 34.72 -19.62 -12.76
CA THR A 234 34.16 -18.27 -12.84
C THR A 234 35.17 -17.28 -12.25
N ALA A 235 35.35 -16.15 -12.91
CA ALA A 235 36.17 -15.05 -12.43
C ALA A 235 35.36 -13.75 -12.44
N ALA A 236 35.46 -12.97 -11.36
CA ALA A 236 34.78 -11.68 -11.22
C ALA A 236 35.76 -10.51 -11.25
N LEU A 237 36.55 -10.34 -10.18
CA LEU A 237 37.53 -9.27 -10.03
C LEU A 237 38.94 -9.85 -9.95
N ALA A 238 39.92 -9.13 -10.51
CA ALA A 238 41.32 -9.51 -10.50
C ALA A 238 42.19 -8.35 -9.99
N VAL A 239 43.24 -8.67 -9.23
CA VAL A 239 44.22 -7.72 -8.69
C VAL A 239 45.61 -8.29 -8.90
N TRP A 240 46.56 -7.46 -9.33
CA TRP A 240 47.94 -7.90 -9.50
C TRP A 240 48.67 -7.98 -8.17
N THR A 241 49.52 -8.99 -8.00
CA THR A 241 50.53 -8.97 -6.94
C THR A 241 51.58 -7.89 -7.24
N ARG A 242 52.28 -7.41 -6.20
CA ARG A 242 53.25 -6.31 -6.33
C ARG A 242 54.37 -6.59 -7.34
N GLU A 243 54.81 -7.85 -7.42
CA GLU A 243 55.86 -8.28 -8.36
C GLU A 243 55.34 -8.51 -9.79
N GLY A 244 54.01 -8.55 -9.98
CA GLY A 244 53.39 -8.79 -11.30
C GLY A 244 53.41 -10.24 -11.76
N GLU A 245 53.91 -11.18 -10.94
CA GLU A 245 53.99 -12.60 -11.30
C GLU A 245 52.65 -13.35 -11.18
N HIS A 246 51.73 -12.84 -10.35
CA HIS A 246 50.45 -13.48 -10.04
C HIS A 246 49.29 -12.48 -10.05
N LEU A 247 48.09 -13.03 -10.17
CA LEU A 247 46.80 -12.37 -10.05
C LEU A 247 46.05 -12.98 -8.86
N LEU A 248 45.44 -12.14 -8.03
CA LEU A 248 44.47 -12.51 -7.01
C LEU A 248 43.08 -12.33 -7.61
N VAL A 249 42.33 -13.41 -7.72
CA VAL A 249 41.08 -13.48 -8.47
C VAL A 249 39.96 -13.90 -7.52
N THR A 250 38.94 -13.07 -7.41
CA THR A 250 37.70 -13.45 -6.74
C THR A 250 36.88 -14.30 -7.71
N GLY A 251 36.62 -15.57 -7.37
CA GLY A 251 35.96 -16.51 -8.27
C GLY A 251 35.95 -17.96 -7.79
N THR A 252 35.52 -18.86 -8.65
CA THR A 252 35.52 -20.31 -8.40
C THR A 252 36.38 -21.05 -9.44
N PRO A 253 37.09 -22.13 -9.05
CA PRO A 253 37.91 -22.90 -10.00
C PRO A 253 37.07 -23.68 -11.03
N GLU A 254 35.83 -23.99 -10.70
CA GLU A 254 34.84 -24.64 -11.57
C GLU A 254 33.49 -23.91 -11.50
N VAL A 255 32.71 -23.96 -12.58
CA VAL A 255 31.31 -23.49 -12.61
C VAL A 255 30.47 -24.44 -11.76
N ALA A 256 30.14 -24.01 -10.55
CA ALA A 256 29.27 -24.71 -9.61
C ALA A 256 28.71 -23.74 -8.57
N ILE A 257 27.63 -24.14 -7.90
CA ILE A 257 27.19 -23.48 -6.68
C ILE A 257 28.17 -23.82 -5.56
N GLY A 258 28.73 -22.79 -4.93
CA GLY A 258 29.68 -22.91 -3.84
C GLY A 258 30.28 -21.56 -3.44
N HIS A 259 31.18 -21.58 -2.47
CA HIS A 259 31.86 -20.36 -2.04
C HIS A 259 32.75 -19.81 -3.14
N THR A 260 32.61 -18.50 -3.38
CA THR A 260 33.59 -17.70 -4.11
C THR A 260 34.86 -17.61 -3.27
N GLY A 261 35.98 -18.04 -3.84
CA GLY A 261 37.29 -18.02 -3.19
C GLY A 261 38.13 -16.79 -3.55
N LEU A 262 39.35 -16.75 -3.00
CA LEU A 262 40.39 -15.79 -3.39
C LEU A 262 41.54 -16.56 -4.03
N LEU A 263 41.44 -16.74 -5.34
CA LEU A 263 42.33 -17.59 -6.12
C LEU A 263 43.61 -16.85 -6.50
N ARG A 264 44.77 -17.41 -6.15
CA ARG A 264 46.07 -16.96 -6.65
C ARG A 264 46.41 -17.69 -7.95
N VAL A 265 46.52 -16.94 -9.04
CA VAL A 265 46.72 -17.43 -10.41
C VAL A 265 48.02 -16.87 -11.01
N PRO A 266 48.91 -17.68 -11.60
CA PRO A 266 50.12 -17.16 -12.26
C PRO A 266 49.80 -16.33 -13.51
N ALA A 267 50.41 -15.15 -13.66
CA ALA A 267 50.16 -14.24 -14.78
C ALA A 267 50.73 -14.74 -16.14
N ASP A 268 51.82 -15.50 -16.08
CA ASP A 268 52.54 -16.06 -17.23
C ASP A 268 52.17 -17.51 -17.54
N ALA A 269 50.99 -17.97 -17.08
CA ALA A 269 50.40 -19.23 -17.51
C ALA A 269 50.20 -19.23 -19.04
N GLY A 270 51.24 -19.64 -19.79
CA GLY A 270 51.24 -19.80 -21.23
C GLY A 270 50.18 -20.81 -21.67
N SER A 271 49.79 -20.73 -22.94
CA SER A 271 48.72 -21.53 -23.55
C SER A 271 48.70 -22.99 -23.08
N ALA A 272 47.55 -23.40 -22.51
CA ALA A 272 47.02 -24.75 -22.41
C ALA A 272 48.05 -25.89 -22.30
N THR A 273 48.37 -26.31 -21.07
CA THR A 273 48.46 -27.73 -20.62
C THR A 273 49.24 -27.90 -19.29
N ALA A 274 49.87 -26.85 -18.75
CA ALA A 274 50.71 -26.97 -17.55
C ALA A 274 50.75 -25.72 -16.64
N ALA A 275 49.67 -24.92 -16.60
CA ALA A 275 49.56 -23.91 -15.53
C ALA A 275 49.29 -24.66 -14.21
N PRO A 276 50.00 -24.38 -13.11
CA PRO A 276 49.67 -24.96 -11.81
C PRO A 276 48.24 -24.56 -11.42
N ASP A 277 47.54 -25.47 -10.74
CA ASP A 277 46.18 -25.22 -10.26
C ASP A 277 46.14 -23.95 -9.40
N PRO A 278 45.10 -23.11 -9.51
CA PRO A 278 44.95 -21.94 -8.67
C PRO A 278 44.96 -22.34 -7.19
N VAL A 279 45.60 -21.54 -6.35
CA VAL A 279 45.58 -21.73 -4.90
C VAL A 279 44.52 -20.82 -4.31
N ASP A 280 43.50 -21.40 -3.67
CA ASP A 280 42.50 -20.60 -2.95
C ASP A 280 43.03 -20.22 -1.55
N LEU A 281 43.30 -18.93 -1.38
CA LEU A 281 43.81 -18.36 -0.14
C LEU A 281 42.74 -18.27 0.96
N ALA A 282 41.45 -18.32 0.59
CA ALA A 282 40.33 -18.23 1.52
C ALA A 282 39.79 -19.61 1.95
N ALA A 283 40.20 -20.69 1.29
CA ALA A 283 39.72 -22.05 1.55
C ALA A 283 39.71 -22.47 3.04
N PRO A 284 40.73 -22.13 3.87
CA PRO A 284 40.72 -22.49 5.30
C PRO A 284 39.58 -21.86 6.12
N LEU A 285 38.92 -20.82 5.62
CA LEU A 285 37.80 -20.17 6.31
C LEU A 285 36.51 -20.94 6.15
N ASP A 286 36.35 -21.72 5.08
CA ASP A 286 35.06 -22.29 4.66
C ASP A 286 33.95 -21.21 4.63
N ARG A 287 34.24 -20.08 3.99
CA ARG A 287 33.35 -18.92 3.86
C ARG A 287 33.48 -18.28 2.49
N ASN A 288 32.42 -17.58 2.09
CA ASN A 288 32.33 -16.85 0.84
C ASN A 288 33.11 -15.52 0.90
N VAL A 289 33.97 -15.27 -0.10
CA VAL A 289 34.63 -13.97 -0.29
C VAL A 289 33.62 -12.99 -0.89
N MET A 290 33.50 -11.80 -0.27
CA MET A 290 32.47 -10.80 -0.58
C MET A 290 33.07 -9.59 -1.31
N PRO A 291 33.14 -9.58 -2.65
CA PRO A 291 33.69 -8.45 -3.40
C PRO A 291 32.84 -7.17 -3.33
N GLY A 292 31.61 -7.27 -2.81
CA GLY A 292 30.65 -6.17 -2.74
C GLY A 292 29.81 -6.01 -4.01
N GLY A 293 28.56 -5.61 -3.84
CA GLY A 293 27.62 -5.31 -4.92
C GLY A 293 26.26 -4.85 -4.38
N PRO A 294 25.32 -4.43 -5.25
CA PRO A 294 23.96 -4.09 -4.83
C PRO A 294 23.30 -5.25 -4.06
N GLY A 295 22.87 -5.01 -2.82
CA GLY A 295 22.27 -6.05 -1.96
C GLY A 295 23.24 -7.08 -1.37
N TYR A 296 24.54 -6.99 -1.68
CA TYR A 296 25.59 -7.89 -1.19
C TYR A 296 26.74 -7.07 -0.59
N PRO A 297 26.67 -6.71 0.71
CA PRO A 297 27.71 -5.96 1.40
C PRO A 297 29.09 -6.63 1.28
N GLY A 298 30.11 -5.83 0.96
CA GLY A 298 31.50 -6.26 0.89
C GLY A 298 32.39 -5.23 0.22
N GLY A 299 33.55 -5.67 -0.25
CA GLY A 299 34.48 -4.82 -0.98
C GLY A 299 35.59 -5.62 -1.65
N ALA A 300 36.04 -5.13 -2.80
CA ALA A 300 37.04 -5.81 -3.62
C ALA A 300 38.35 -6.01 -2.85
N ALA A 301 38.94 -7.19 -3.01
CA ALA A 301 40.24 -7.52 -2.43
C ALA A 301 41.30 -6.51 -2.90
N GLN A 302 42.20 -6.08 -2.01
CA GLN A 302 43.24 -5.08 -2.29
C GLN A 302 44.53 -5.44 -1.54
N LEU A 303 45.68 -5.14 -2.15
CA LEU A 303 46.98 -5.31 -1.47
C LEU A 303 47.16 -4.23 -0.40
N ALA A 304 47.74 -4.62 0.74
CA ALA A 304 48.21 -3.71 1.76
C ALA A 304 49.54 -3.05 1.36
N ALA A 305 49.96 -2.05 2.15
CA ALA A 305 51.16 -1.27 1.87
C ALA A 305 52.47 -2.09 1.87
N ASP A 306 52.50 -3.21 2.60
CA ASP A 306 53.66 -4.12 2.64
C ASP A 306 53.87 -4.89 1.32
N GLY A 307 52.87 -4.94 0.43
CA GLY A 307 52.94 -5.63 -0.85
C GLY A 307 52.78 -7.15 -0.82
N HIS A 308 52.72 -7.76 0.36
CA HIS A 308 52.63 -9.21 0.55
C HIS A 308 51.35 -9.64 1.30
N THR A 309 50.62 -8.69 1.89
CA THR A 309 49.32 -8.92 2.51
C THR A 309 48.20 -8.51 1.55
N VAL A 310 47.17 -9.35 1.41
CA VAL A 310 45.90 -9.02 0.77
C VAL A 310 44.80 -8.87 1.82
N VAL A 311 44.01 -7.81 1.70
CA VAL A 311 42.84 -7.52 2.54
C VAL A 311 41.57 -7.72 1.71
N PHE A 312 40.59 -8.41 2.26
CA PHE A 312 39.36 -8.77 1.56
C PHE A 312 38.19 -8.95 2.53
N CYS A 313 36.97 -8.90 2.00
CA CYS A 313 35.75 -9.11 2.79
C CYS A 313 35.27 -10.56 2.73
N VAL A 314 34.67 -11.03 3.82
CA VAL A 314 34.15 -12.40 3.98
C VAL A 314 32.78 -12.36 4.66
N ARG A 315 31.85 -13.21 4.23
CA ARG A 315 30.56 -13.40 4.92
C ARG A 315 30.73 -14.43 6.04
N ASP A 316 30.30 -14.11 7.25
CA ASP A 316 30.22 -15.06 8.37
C ASP A 316 28.95 -14.80 9.19
N ARG A 317 28.10 -15.82 9.31
CA ARG A 317 26.80 -15.80 10.01
C ARG A 317 25.93 -14.58 9.70
N GLY A 318 25.83 -14.23 8.41
CA GLY A 318 25.08 -13.08 7.93
C GLY A 318 25.83 -11.76 7.91
N CYS A 319 26.86 -11.58 8.74
CA CYS A 319 27.66 -10.36 8.77
C CYS A 319 28.78 -10.38 7.73
N THR A 320 29.15 -9.21 7.19
CA THR A 320 30.32 -9.08 6.31
C THR A 320 31.48 -8.45 7.07
N HIS A 321 32.59 -9.16 7.15
CA HIS A 321 33.78 -8.79 7.92
C HIS A 321 34.99 -8.52 7.02
N VAL A 322 36.05 -7.95 7.57
CA VAL A 322 37.34 -7.75 6.88
C VAL A 322 38.37 -8.74 7.41
N TYR A 323 39.01 -9.44 6.49
CA TYR A 323 40.09 -10.39 6.73
C TYR A 323 41.35 -9.95 5.97
N ALA A 324 42.49 -10.46 6.42
CA ALA A 324 43.76 -10.32 5.74
C ALA A 324 44.49 -11.65 5.70
N THR A 325 45.23 -11.91 4.62
CA THR A 325 46.14 -13.05 4.55
C THR A 325 47.39 -12.67 3.77
N ASP A 326 48.47 -13.41 4.00
CA ASP A 326 49.71 -13.26 3.26
C ASP A 326 49.63 -14.07 1.94
N VAL A 327 50.11 -13.46 0.86
CA VAL A 327 49.96 -13.96 -0.51
C VAL A 327 50.79 -15.22 -0.77
N ASP A 328 51.90 -15.44 -0.04
CA ASP A 328 52.93 -16.44 -0.39
C ASP A 328 53.17 -17.51 0.70
N SER A 329 52.87 -17.22 1.96
CA SER A 329 53.22 -18.05 3.11
C SER A 329 52.28 -19.25 3.32
N GLY A 330 51.10 -19.26 2.68
CA GLY A 330 50.06 -20.26 2.93
C GLY A 330 49.46 -20.18 4.34
N SER A 331 49.68 -19.07 5.05
CA SER A 331 49.08 -18.83 6.37
C SER A 331 47.56 -18.73 6.25
N PRO A 332 46.79 -19.23 7.24
CA PRO A 332 45.34 -19.06 7.23
C PRO A 332 44.99 -17.57 7.34
N PRO A 333 43.92 -17.11 6.67
CA PRO A 333 43.47 -15.74 6.82
C PRO A 333 43.17 -15.38 8.27
N ARG A 334 43.55 -14.17 8.67
CA ARG A 334 43.29 -13.61 9.99
C ARG A 334 42.18 -12.55 9.94
N PRO A 335 41.35 -12.42 10.99
CA PRO A 335 40.39 -11.33 11.08
C PRO A 335 41.11 -9.98 11.25
N VAL A 336 40.54 -8.93 10.67
CA VAL A 336 40.95 -7.53 10.85
C VAL A 336 39.82 -6.74 11.52
N LEU A 337 38.60 -6.85 10.99
CA LEU A 337 37.41 -6.20 11.53
C LEU A 337 36.25 -7.20 11.51
N THR A 338 35.83 -7.63 12.70
CA THR A 338 34.76 -8.62 12.90
C THR A 338 33.88 -8.17 14.06
N GLY A 339 32.63 -8.62 14.09
CA GLY A 339 31.71 -8.38 15.20
C GLY A 339 30.37 -9.08 14.98
N ALA A 340 29.59 -9.26 16.04
CA ALA A 340 28.30 -9.96 15.96
C ALA A 340 27.27 -9.20 15.10
N ASP A 341 27.42 -7.89 14.94
CA ASP A 341 26.53 -7.00 14.21
C ASP A 341 27.26 -6.11 13.18
N VAL A 342 28.57 -6.33 12.97
CA VAL A 342 29.38 -5.52 12.06
C VAL A 342 29.15 -5.96 10.62
N VAL A 343 28.64 -5.05 9.78
CA VAL A 343 28.46 -5.28 8.33
C VAL A 343 29.27 -4.27 7.54
N VAL A 344 30.28 -4.73 6.82
CA VAL A 344 31.09 -3.90 5.92
C VAL A 344 30.51 -3.93 4.50
N SER A 345 30.18 -2.76 3.96
CA SER A 345 29.59 -2.56 2.63
C SER A 345 30.47 -1.78 1.65
N GLY A 346 31.70 -1.45 2.07
CA GLY A 346 32.72 -0.88 1.20
C GLY A 346 34.11 -0.99 1.82
N LEU A 347 35.15 -1.13 1.00
CA LEU A 347 36.55 -1.29 1.41
C LEU A 347 37.49 -0.57 0.44
N SER A 348 38.42 0.22 0.97
CA SER A 348 39.53 0.81 0.21
C SER A 348 40.80 0.84 1.07
N VAL A 349 41.86 0.19 0.59
CA VAL A 349 43.12 0.01 1.34
C VAL A 349 44.13 1.08 0.93
N ALA A 350 44.77 1.70 1.92
CA ALA A 350 45.80 2.70 1.64
C ALA A 350 47.07 2.03 1.09
N ARG A 351 47.61 2.56 -0.01
CA ARG A 351 48.79 2.01 -0.68
C ARG A 351 50.07 2.19 0.13
N ASP A 352 50.19 3.32 0.84
CA ASP A 352 51.43 3.74 1.50
C ASP A 352 51.29 3.79 3.05
N ALA A 353 50.17 3.29 3.60
CA ALA A 353 49.88 3.28 5.04
C ALA A 353 49.16 1.99 5.47
N ASP A 354 49.37 1.54 6.71
CA ASP A 354 48.83 0.28 7.26
C ASP A 354 47.35 0.40 7.73
N ARG A 355 46.48 0.91 6.86
CA ARG A 355 45.07 1.18 7.18
C ARG A 355 44.15 1.07 5.96
N ALA A 356 42.87 0.89 6.20
CA ALA A 356 41.83 0.90 5.18
C ALA A 356 40.64 1.78 5.59
N ALA A 357 40.00 2.42 4.62
CA ALA A 357 38.69 3.01 4.77
C ALA A 357 37.61 1.95 4.54
N VAL A 358 36.57 1.97 5.36
CA VAL A 358 35.41 1.09 5.25
C VAL A 358 34.12 1.89 5.37
N VAL A 359 33.05 1.36 4.77
CA VAL A 359 31.68 1.73 5.15
C VAL A 359 31.15 0.61 6.03
N VAL A 360 30.74 0.96 7.24
CA VAL A 360 30.32 0.00 8.27
C VAL A 360 28.94 0.34 8.80
N ALA A 361 28.05 -0.64 8.80
CA ALA A 361 26.73 -0.59 9.44
C ALA A 361 26.73 -1.51 10.67
N ASP A 362 25.84 -1.21 11.62
CA ASP A 362 25.56 -2.01 12.81
C ASP A 362 24.13 -1.77 13.32
N GLY A 363 23.81 -2.24 14.54
CA GLY A 363 22.46 -2.11 15.11
C GLY A 363 22.02 -0.65 15.39
N ASP A 364 22.93 0.32 15.35
CA ASP A 364 22.63 1.74 15.63
C ASP A 364 22.79 2.64 14.38
N ALA A 365 23.43 2.17 13.32
CA ALA A 365 23.72 2.97 12.13
C ALA A 365 23.50 2.20 10.82
N TYR A 366 22.84 2.85 9.85
CA TYR A 366 22.62 2.29 8.50
C TYR A 366 23.89 2.28 7.62
N GLY A 367 24.95 2.95 8.08
CA GLY A 367 26.25 2.98 7.42
C GLY A 367 27.04 4.24 7.78
N GLU A 368 28.29 4.10 8.21
CA GLU A 368 29.20 5.20 8.49
C GLU A 368 30.55 4.97 7.82
N VAL A 369 31.21 6.06 7.40
CA VAL A 369 32.59 6.01 6.93
C VAL A 369 33.51 5.89 8.13
N ALA A 370 34.39 4.89 8.11
CA ALA A 370 35.35 4.65 9.17
C ALA A 370 36.71 4.27 8.59
N VAL A 371 37.74 4.33 9.43
CA VAL A 371 39.08 3.82 9.13
C VAL A 371 39.43 2.72 10.11
N VAL A 372 40.00 1.63 9.59
CA VAL A 372 40.53 0.51 10.38
C VAL A 372 42.05 0.42 10.20
N GLU A 373 42.79 0.34 11.31
CA GLU A 373 44.23 0.03 11.28
C GLU A 373 44.42 -1.48 11.08
N LEU A 374 45.10 -1.90 10.02
CA LEU A 374 45.12 -3.31 9.59
C LEU A 374 45.90 -4.24 10.53
N GLY A 375 46.93 -3.70 11.18
CA GLY A 375 47.75 -4.44 12.15
C GLY A 375 47.06 -4.68 13.50
N THR A 376 46.12 -3.81 13.92
CA THR A 376 45.49 -3.88 15.24
C THR A 376 43.98 -4.15 15.21
N GLY A 377 43.33 -3.92 14.07
CA GLY A 377 41.86 -3.95 13.94
C GLY A 377 41.15 -2.76 14.58
N ALA A 378 41.89 -1.73 15.02
CA ALA A 378 41.29 -0.56 15.66
C ALA A 378 40.45 0.24 14.65
N LEU A 379 39.15 0.40 14.94
CA LEU A 379 38.19 1.11 14.11
C LEU A 379 37.96 2.53 14.65
N THR A 380 38.05 3.54 13.78
CA THR A 380 37.72 4.94 14.08
C THR A 380 36.63 5.42 13.11
N ARG A 381 35.45 5.74 13.61
CA ARG A 381 34.37 6.35 12.80
C ARG A 381 34.69 7.80 12.48
N LEU A 382 34.45 8.19 11.24
CA LEU A 382 34.72 9.53 10.72
C LEU A 382 33.44 10.32 10.44
N THR A 383 32.28 9.67 10.43
CA THR A 383 30.97 10.27 10.16
C THR A 383 29.94 9.86 11.21
N THR A 384 28.87 10.65 11.28
CA THR A 384 27.71 10.49 12.18
C THR A 384 26.40 10.65 11.41
N HIS A 385 26.36 10.28 10.12
CA HIS A 385 25.24 10.58 9.22
C HIS A 385 23.89 10.07 9.75
N THR A 386 23.86 8.86 10.31
CA THR A 386 22.62 8.29 10.86
C THR A 386 22.16 9.07 12.10
N ALA A 387 23.06 9.31 13.05
CA ALA A 387 22.73 9.97 14.31
C ALA A 387 22.36 11.45 14.10
N ASP A 388 22.98 12.13 13.13
CA ASP A 388 22.67 13.51 12.79
C ASP A 388 21.31 13.64 12.08
N ALA A 389 20.93 12.65 11.27
CA ALA A 389 19.66 12.63 10.55
C ALA A 389 18.47 12.23 11.45
N LEU A 390 18.69 11.33 12.41
CA LEU A 390 17.64 10.77 13.26
C LEU A 390 17.96 10.95 14.76
N PRO A 391 18.14 12.19 15.26
CA PRO A 391 18.63 12.44 16.62
C PRO A 391 17.67 11.97 17.73
N ASP A 392 16.36 11.92 17.43
CA ASP A 392 15.31 11.55 18.39
C ASP A 392 14.75 10.15 18.15
N VAL A 393 15.25 9.40 17.17
CA VAL A 393 14.77 8.04 16.87
C VAL A 393 15.58 7.00 17.62
N THR A 394 14.88 6.01 18.19
CA THR A 394 15.54 4.84 18.79
C THR A 394 15.23 3.61 17.95
N LEU A 395 16.26 2.93 17.45
CA LEU A 395 16.12 1.67 16.73
C LEU A 395 16.03 0.50 17.71
N PHE A 396 15.11 -0.43 17.45
CA PHE A 396 15.06 -1.71 18.13
C PHE A 396 16.21 -2.60 17.65
N ARG A 397 16.81 -3.37 18.56
CA ARG A 397 17.91 -4.30 18.24
C ARG A 397 17.37 -5.71 18.07
N ALA A 398 17.82 -6.38 17.02
CA ALA A 398 17.46 -7.77 16.77
C ALA A 398 18.30 -8.70 17.66
N GLU A 399 17.64 -9.63 18.35
CA GLU A 399 18.28 -10.61 19.23
C GLU A 399 18.66 -11.88 18.44
N PRO A 400 19.90 -12.40 18.56
CA PRO A 400 20.29 -13.63 17.88
C PRO A 400 19.52 -14.82 18.44
N ARG A 401 19.11 -15.73 17.55
CA ARG A 401 18.41 -16.97 17.89
C ARG A 401 18.99 -18.13 17.10
N GLU A 402 19.07 -19.28 17.75
CA GLU A 402 19.38 -20.57 17.11
C GLU A 402 18.21 -21.52 17.37
N PHE A 403 17.82 -22.24 16.33
CA PHE A 403 16.69 -23.17 16.34
C PHE A 403 17.18 -24.52 15.86
N THR A 404 16.96 -25.57 16.66
CA THR A 404 17.21 -26.94 16.21
C THR A 404 16.00 -27.41 15.43
N VAL A 405 16.19 -27.82 14.17
CA VAL A 405 15.10 -28.32 13.32
C VAL A 405 15.00 -29.85 13.41
N HIS A 406 13.92 -30.44 12.91
CA HIS A 406 13.59 -31.85 13.12
C HIS A 406 14.65 -32.86 12.61
N ASP A 407 15.50 -32.49 11.64
CA ASP A 407 16.60 -33.34 11.14
C ASP A 407 17.90 -33.20 11.97
N GLY A 408 17.88 -32.38 13.02
CA GLY A 408 18.99 -32.13 13.93
C GLY A 408 19.93 -31.01 13.49
N SER A 409 19.72 -30.40 12.32
CA SER A 409 20.47 -29.21 11.93
C SER A 409 20.05 -27.97 12.74
N VAL A 410 20.90 -26.94 12.73
CA VAL A 410 20.68 -25.69 13.46
C VAL A 410 20.52 -24.55 12.47
N VAL A 411 19.40 -23.85 12.57
CA VAL A 411 19.10 -22.65 11.80
C VAL A 411 19.32 -21.44 12.68
N HIS A 412 20.11 -20.48 12.20
CA HIS A 412 20.35 -19.21 12.89
C HIS A 412 19.43 -18.13 12.34
N GLY A 413 19.05 -17.18 13.18
CA GLY A 413 18.32 -16.00 12.76
C GLY A 413 18.32 -14.92 13.81
N TRP A 414 17.47 -13.92 13.58
CA TRP A 414 17.30 -12.77 14.44
C TRP A 414 15.82 -12.55 14.75
N LEU A 415 15.55 -12.15 15.99
CA LEU A 415 14.22 -11.78 16.46
C LEU A 415 14.23 -10.30 16.83
N LEU A 416 13.55 -9.48 16.05
CA LEU A 416 13.34 -8.06 16.31
C LEU A 416 11.97 -7.84 16.96
N ARG A 417 11.93 -7.10 18.07
CA ARG A 417 10.69 -6.73 18.77
C ARG A 417 10.94 -5.53 19.68
N ASP A 418 9.88 -4.81 20.02
CA ASP A 418 9.92 -3.90 21.17
C ASP A 418 10.02 -4.73 22.46
N PRO A 419 11.06 -4.55 23.30
CA PRO A 419 11.17 -5.22 24.60
C PRO A 419 9.99 -4.95 25.55
N ALA A 420 9.23 -3.86 25.33
CA ALA A 420 8.04 -3.52 26.09
C ALA A 420 6.75 -4.14 25.53
N ALA A 421 6.78 -4.77 24.36
CA ALA A 421 5.60 -5.38 23.75
C ALA A 421 5.09 -6.59 24.55
N SER A 422 3.77 -6.74 24.61
CA SER A 422 3.12 -7.89 25.23
C SER A 422 3.36 -9.17 24.42
N SER A 423 3.56 -10.30 25.10
CA SER A 423 3.60 -11.63 24.49
C SER A 423 2.37 -12.46 24.90
N PRO A 424 1.85 -13.36 24.02
CA PRO A 424 2.35 -13.64 22.67
C PRO A 424 2.02 -12.50 21.70
N ALA A 425 2.95 -12.20 20.80
CA ALA A 425 2.84 -11.11 19.82
C ALA A 425 2.41 -11.65 18.44
N PRO A 426 1.76 -10.82 17.58
CA PRO A 426 1.71 -11.14 16.16
C PRO A 426 3.13 -11.22 15.62
N LEU A 427 3.40 -12.20 14.75
CA LEU A 427 4.74 -12.46 14.24
C LEU A 427 4.77 -12.43 12.72
N LEU A 428 5.69 -11.66 12.17
CA LEU A 428 6.08 -11.72 10.76
C LEU A 428 7.32 -12.60 10.61
N LEU A 429 7.23 -13.69 9.84
CA LEU A 429 8.39 -14.36 9.27
C LEU A 429 8.77 -13.64 7.97
N ASP A 430 9.96 -13.04 7.90
CA ASP A 430 10.44 -12.41 6.67
C ASP A 430 11.63 -13.18 6.06
N VAL A 431 11.47 -13.63 4.82
CA VAL A 431 12.39 -14.53 4.12
C VAL A 431 13.24 -13.73 3.14
N HIS A 432 14.57 -13.83 3.27
CA HIS A 432 15.48 -13.13 2.36
C HIS A 432 15.48 -13.72 0.95
N GLY A 433 15.86 -12.90 -0.03
CA GLY A 433 16.17 -13.34 -1.39
C GLY A 433 17.49 -14.10 -1.49
N GLY A 434 17.74 -14.78 -2.61
CA GLY A 434 18.93 -15.62 -2.79
C GLY A 434 18.64 -16.86 -3.64
N PRO A 435 18.75 -18.09 -3.12
CA PRO A 435 18.80 -18.45 -1.69
C PRO A 435 20.16 -18.20 -1.01
N HIS A 436 21.21 -18.01 -1.80
CA HIS A 436 22.58 -17.76 -1.32
C HIS A 436 22.83 -16.32 -0.87
N ASN A 437 22.04 -15.85 0.09
CA ASN A 437 22.26 -14.62 0.84
C ASN A 437 22.09 -14.90 2.35
N ALA A 438 22.09 -13.89 3.20
CA ALA A 438 21.81 -14.04 4.62
C ALA A 438 21.34 -12.72 5.25
N TRP A 439 20.38 -12.84 6.16
CA TRP A 439 20.01 -11.79 7.11
C TRP A 439 21.12 -11.50 8.13
N HIS A 440 21.19 -10.24 8.54
CA HIS A 440 22.11 -9.72 9.55
C HIS A 440 21.37 -8.75 10.49
N PRO A 441 21.92 -8.45 11.68
CA PRO A 441 21.21 -7.64 12.67
C PRO A 441 21.43 -6.12 12.49
N ALA A 442 22.31 -5.70 11.58
CA ALA A 442 22.56 -4.29 11.31
C ALA A 442 21.33 -3.59 10.73
N ALA A 443 21.19 -2.29 10.99
CA ALA A 443 20.09 -1.47 10.51
C ALA A 443 20.00 -1.50 8.98
N ASP A 444 18.79 -1.74 8.46
CA ASP A 444 18.53 -1.92 7.04
C ASP A 444 17.47 -0.93 6.54
N ALA A 445 17.89 -0.07 5.61
CA ALA A 445 17.04 0.96 5.03
C ALA A 445 15.99 0.41 4.06
N ALA A 446 16.21 -0.78 3.48
CA ALA A 446 15.29 -1.40 2.53
C ALA A 446 14.07 -2.02 3.21
N HIS A 447 14.22 -2.43 4.47
CA HIS A 447 13.21 -3.12 5.26
C HIS A 447 12.82 -2.30 6.50
N SER A 448 12.70 -0.97 6.36
CA SER A 448 12.30 -0.06 7.46
C SER A 448 10.96 -0.45 8.12
N TYR A 449 10.09 -1.16 7.39
CA TYR A 449 8.86 -1.73 7.93
C TYR A 449 9.10 -2.74 9.08
N HIS A 450 10.28 -3.35 9.22
CA HIS A 450 10.62 -4.18 10.38
C HIS A 450 10.59 -3.40 11.69
N GLN A 451 11.21 -2.21 11.70
CA GLN A 451 11.22 -1.31 12.86
C GLN A 451 9.82 -0.77 13.14
N ALA A 452 9.09 -0.40 12.08
CA ALA A 452 7.71 0.07 12.18
C ALA A 452 6.76 -0.99 12.75
N LEU A 453 6.92 -2.27 12.37
CA LEU A 453 6.18 -3.40 12.95
C LEU A 453 6.54 -3.63 14.41
N ALA A 454 7.83 -3.64 14.75
CA ALA A 454 8.28 -3.79 16.13
C ALA A 454 7.68 -2.71 17.04
N ALA A 455 7.64 -1.45 16.57
CA ALA A 455 7.00 -0.33 17.26
C ALA A 455 5.49 -0.53 17.48
N ARG A 456 4.83 -1.31 16.61
CA ARG A 456 3.40 -1.65 16.65
C ARG A 456 3.14 -2.94 17.45
N GLY A 457 4.12 -3.42 18.20
CA GLY A 457 4.00 -4.59 19.08
C GLY A 457 4.11 -5.93 18.34
N TRP A 458 4.63 -5.95 17.12
CA TRP A 458 4.95 -7.18 16.41
C TRP A 458 6.32 -7.74 16.77
N ALA A 459 6.46 -9.05 16.62
CA ALA A 459 7.74 -9.70 16.48
C ALA A 459 8.06 -9.88 14.98
N VAL A 460 9.30 -9.64 14.59
CA VAL A 460 9.81 -9.94 13.24
C VAL A 460 10.91 -10.99 13.36
N LEU A 461 10.70 -12.13 12.72
CA LEU A 461 11.64 -13.24 12.66
C LEU A 461 12.30 -13.27 11.29
N THR A 462 13.62 -13.15 11.27
CA THR A 462 14.45 -13.27 10.07
C THR A 462 15.37 -14.46 10.23
N LEU A 463 15.28 -15.46 9.35
CA LEU A 463 16.04 -16.72 9.45
C LEU A 463 17.02 -16.87 8.30
N ASN A 464 18.16 -17.51 8.57
CA ASN A 464 19.13 -17.95 7.59
C ASN A 464 19.03 -19.47 7.45
N PRO A 465 18.07 -19.99 6.65
CA PRO A 465 17.87 -21.43 6.42
C PRO A 465 19.06 -22.05 5.69
N ARG A 466 19.10 -23.38 5.56
CA ARG A 466 20.06 -24.04 4.66
C ARG A 466 20.01 -23.40 3.26
N ALA A 467 21.16 -23.37 2.61
CA ALA A 467 21.53 -22.56 1.45
C ALA A 467 21.89 -21.08 1.72
N SER A 468 21.69 -20.57 2.94
CA SER A 468 22.17 -19.22 3.28
C SER A 468 23.70 -19.13 3.37
N ASP A 469 24.23 -17.94 3.13
CA ASP A 469 25.66 -17.65 3.16
C ASP A 469 26.18 -17.43 4.59
N GLY A 470 27.45 -17.80 4.85
CA GLY A 470 28.15 -17.58 6.11
C GLY A 470 28.12 -18.75 7.11
N TYR A 471 27.71 -19.95 6.68
CA TYR A 471 27.53 -21.12 7.56
C TYR A 471 28.33 -22.38 7.16
N GLY A 472 29.16 -22.27 6.12
CA GLY A 472 29.98 -23.38 5.60
C GLY A 472 29.42 -23.99 4.31
N GLY A 473 30.27 -24.65 3.53
CA GLY A 473 29.95 -25.11 2.17
C GLY A 473 28.80 -26.12 2.11
N ASP A 474 28.73 -27.04 3.08
CA ASP A 474 27.65 -28.02 3.18
C ASP A 474 26.30 -27.34 3.43
N PHE A 475 26.29 -26.28 4.25
CA PHE A 475 25.08 -25.50 4.50
C PHE A 475 24.70 -24.68 3.27
N TYR A 476 25.67 -24.02 2.64
CA TYR A 476 25.49 -23.21 1.42
C TYR A 476 24.89 -24.00 0.25
N THR A 477 25.27 -25.27 0.07
CA THR A 477 24.76 -26.12 -1.01
C THR A 477 23.55 -26.97 -0.62
N GLY A 478 23.08 -26.87 0.62
CA GLY A 478 22.10 -27.79 1.22
C GLY A 478 20.70 -27.82 0.57
N ALA A 479 20.33 -26.80 -0.21
CA ALA A 479 19.06 -26.75 -0.93
C ALA A 479 19.18 -26.97 -2.45
N VAL A 480 20.39 -27.15 -3.00
CA VAL A 480 20.60 -27.33 -4.44
C VAL A 480 19.81 -28.56 -4.94
N GLY A 481 19.00 -28.35 -5.97
CA GLY A 481 18.09 -29.33 -6.56
C GLY A 481 16.88 -29.68 -5.69
N ALA A 482 16.60 -28.91 -4.64
CA ALA A 482 15.57 -29.22 -3.65
C ALA A 482 14.96 -27.97 -2.99
N TRP A 483 14.87 -26.83 -3.68
CA TRP A 483 14.22 -25.62 -3.18
C TRP A 483 12.80 -25.92 -2.67
N GLY A 484 12.42 -25.41 -1.50
CA GLY A 484 11.15 -25.71 -0.83
C GLY A 484 11.04 -27.14 -0.27
N LEU A 485 11.76 -28.12 -0.83
CA LEU A 485 11.73 -29.50 -0.36
C LEU A 485 12.72 -29.73 0.79
N ALA A 486 13.91 -29.16 0.71
CA ALA A 486 14.97 -29.33 1.69
C ALA A 486 14.88 -28.33 2.85
N ASP A 487 14.39 -27.12 2.59
CA ASP A 487 14.49 -25.97 3.49
C ASP A 487 13.14 -25.51 4.08
N GLU A 488 11.99 -26.10 3.71
CA GLU A 488 10.66 -25.78 4.29
C GLU A 488 10.68 -25.82 5.84
N ARG A 489 11.36 -26.82 6.39
CA ARG A 489 11.42 -27.05 7.84
C ARG A 489 12.32 -26.08 8.58
N ASP A 490 13.25 -25.46 7.86
CA ASP A 490 14.11 -24.41 8.40
C ASP A 490 13.33 -23.14 8.72
N PHE A 491 12.09 -23.02 8.24
CA PHE A 491 11.15 -21.93 8.57
C PHE A 491 10.06 -22.36 9.54
N LEU A 492 9.44 -23.52 9.32
CA LEU A 492 8.29 -23.96 10.10
C LEU A 492 8.66 -24.39 11.53
N ASP A 493 9.79 -25.08 11.71
CA ASP A 493 10.19 -25.58 13.04
C ASP A 493 10.61 -24.43 14.00
N PRO A 494 11.31 -23.36 13.55
CA PRO A 494 11.50 -22.16 14.37
C PRO A 494 10.20 -21.46 14.78
N LEU A 495 9.21 -21.38 13.89
CA LEU A 495 7.89 -20.84 14.23
C LEU A 495 7.21 -21.66 15.33
N ASP A 496 7.25 -22.99 15.22
CA ASP A 496 6.69 -23.89 16.24
C ASP A 496 7.34 -23.68 17.61
N GLN A 497 8.66 -23.49 17.63
CA GLN A 497 9.40 -23.21 18.87
C GLN A 497 8.97 -21.89 19.51
N LEU A 498 8.88 -20.79 18.73
CA LEU A 498 8.46 -19.49 19.26
C LEU A 498 7.00 -19.48 19.73
N VAL A 499 6.12 -20.22 19.08
CA VAL A 499 4.73 -20.43 19.54
C VAL A 499 4.72 -21.21 20.85
N ALA A 500 5.48 -22.30 20.95
CA ALA A 500 5.56 -23.11 22.17
C ALA A 500 6.16 -22.35 23.36
N GLU A 501 7.08 -21.42 23.10
CA GLU A 501 7.67 -20.50 24.09
C GLU A 501 6.70 -19.39 24.54
N GLY A 502 5.57 -19.20 23.85
CA GLY A 502 4.63 -18.11 24.10
C GLY A 502 5.12 -16.75 23.60
N VAL A 503 6.13 -16.72 22.73
CA VAL A 503 6.64 -15.50 22.10
C VAL A 503 5.71 -15.06 20.97
N ALA A 504 5.27 -16.02 20.14
CA ALA A 504 4.41 -15.77 18.98
C ALA A 504 3.00 -16.31 19.20
N ASP A 505 2.00 -15.56 18.74
CA ASP A 505 0.60 -15.98 18.76
C ASP A 505 0.33 -16.90 17.54
N PRO A 506 -0.10 -18.17 17.76
CA PRO A 506 -0.32 -19.12 16.67
C PRO A 506 -1.40 -18.69 15.68
N ASP A 507 -2.34 -17.84 16.09
CA ASP A 507 -3.43 -17.35 15.22
C ASP A 507 -3.05 -16.06 14.50
N ARG A 508 -1.88 -15.49 14.79
CA ARG A 508 -1.42 -14.20 14.25
C ARG A 508 -0.02 -14.29 13.65
N LEU A 509 0.20 -15.36 12.86
CA LEU A 509 1.41 -15.55 12.08
C LEU A 509 1.24 -14.98 10.67
N ALA A 510 2.25 -14.28 10.18
CA ALA A 510 2.34 -13.81 8.80
C ALA A 510 3.66 -14.23 8.17
N VAL A 511 3.69 -14.29 6.83
CA VAL A 511 4.91 -14.54 6.06
C VAL A 511 5.10 -13.49 4.98
N SER A 512 6.33 -13.02 4.82
CA SER A 512 6.74 -12.12 3.75
C SER A 512 8.07 -12.59 3.16
N GLY A 513 8.36 -12.16 1.95
CA GLY A 513 9.69 -12.30 1.37
C GLY A 513 9.76 -11.76 -0.05
N TYR A 514 10.98 -11.47 -0.51
CA TYR A 514 11.25 -10.94 -1.84
C TYR A 514 12.21 -11.86 -2.62
N SER A 515 12.01 -12.03 -3.94
CA SER A 515 12.84 -12.91 -4.79
C SER A 515 12.69 -14.39 -4.38
N TYR A 516 13.77 -15.09 -4.00
CA TYR A 516 13.67 -16.41 -3.35
C TYR A 516 12.76 -16.38 -2.11
N GLY A 517 12.71 -15.27 -1.37
CA GLY A 517 11.75 -15.10 -0.29
C GLY A 517 10.30 -15.03 -0.77
N GLY A 518 10.07 -14.46 -1.96
CA GLY A 518 8.77 -14.49 -2.63
C GLY A 518 8.38 -15.90 -3.07
N TYR A 519 9.33 -16.66 -3.62
CA TYR A 519 9.18 -18.10 -3.88
C TYR A 519 8.79 -18.86 -2.62
N MET A 520 9.52 -18.67 -1.54
CA MET A 520 9.28 -19.37 -0.27
C MET A 520 7.95 -18.95 0.37
N THR A 521 7.56 -17.68 0.23
CA THR A 521 6.23 -17.20 0.68
C THR A 521 5.10 -17.93 -0.06
N CYS A 522 5.19 -18.01 -1.39
CA CYS A 522 4.24 -18.77 -2.21
C CYS A 522 4.28 -20.27 -1.90
N TRP A 523 5.48 -20.83 -1.67
CA TRP A 523 5.65 -22.22 -1.27
C TRP A 523 4.94 -22.49 0.05
N LEU A 524 5.34 -21.82 1.14
CA LEU A 524 4.82 -22.07 2.49
C LEU A 524 3.29 -21.94 2.57
N THR A 525 2.70 -20.94 1.91
CA THR A 525 1.24 -20.76 1.86
C THR A 525 0.50 -21.86 1.09
N GLY A 526 1.16 -22.54 0.16
CA GLY A 526 0.65 -23.74 -0.51
C GLY A 526 0.85 -25.03 0.29
N ARG A 527 1.57 -24.96 1.42
CA ARG A 527 1.97 -26.13 2.22
C ARG A 527 1.32 -26.17 3.60
N THR A 528 0.90 -25.02 4.12
CA THR A 528 0.22 -24.88 5.42
C THR A 528 -0.77 -23.72 5.40
N ASP A 529 -1.81 -23.82 6.24
CA ASP A 529 -2.87 -22.83 6.44
C ASP A 529 -2.69 -21.95 7.69
N ARG A 530 -1.53 -22.06 8.38
CA ARG A 530 -1.27 -21.36 9.64
C ARG A 530 -1.04 -19.85 9.53
N PHE A 531 -0.78 -19.34 8.32
CA PHE A 531 -0.52 -17.92 8.11
C PHE A 531 -1.83 -17.17 7.90
N ALA A 532 -2.08 -16.16 8.73
CA ALA A 532 -3.21 -15.25 8.62
C ALA A 532 -3.07 -14.24 7.46
N ALA A 533 -1.83 -13.94 7.06
CA ALA A 533 -1.54 -13.12 5.88
C ALA A 533 -0.21 -13.51 5.23
N ALA A 534 -0.09 -13.23 3.93
CA ALA A 534 1.14 -13.37 3.17
C ALA A 534 1.42 -12.12 2.31
N VAL A 535 2.70 -11.75 2.18
CA VAL A 535 3.16 -10.74 1.22
C VAL A 535 4.31 -11.30 0.38
N ALA A 536 4.04 -11.59 -0.89
CA ALA A 536 5.03 -12.16 -1.80
C ALA A 536 5.54 -11.07 -2.76
N GLY A 537 6.85 -10.78 -2.68
CA GLY A 537 7.52 -9.81 -3.52
C GLY A 537 8.51 -10.46 -4.50
N GLY A 538 8.75 -9.87 -5.67
CA GLY A 538 9.72 -10.41 -6.65
C GLY A 538 9.46 -11.91 -6.94
N VAL A 539 8.18 -12.25 -7.10
CA VAL A 539 7.63 -13.60 -7.05
C VAL A 539 8.24 -14.56 -8.07
N VAL A 540 8.44 -15.80 -7.64
CA VAL A 540 8.74 -16.97 -8.50
C VAL A 540 7.80 -18.10 -8.09
N VAL A 541 7.04 -18.65 -9.03
CA VAL A 541 6.07 -19.74 -8.77
C VAL A 541 6.17 -20.90 -9.75
N ASP A 542 6.78 -20.70 -10.92
CA ASP A 542 7.06 -21.73 -11.92
C ASP A 542 8.53 -21.69 -12.32
N LEU A 543 9.31 -22.68 -11.87
CA LEU A 543 10.73 -22.79 -12.14
C LEU A 543 11.04 -23.12 -13.61
N ARG A 544 10.14 -23.82 -14.32
CA ARG A 544 10.32 -24.10 -15.76
C ARG A 544 10.14 -22.83 -16.57
N ALA A 545 9.13 -22.02 -16.24
CA ALA A 545 8.97 -20.71 -16.86
C ALA A 545 10.17 -19.80 -16.53
N LEU A 546 10.58 -19.74 -15.25
CA LEU A 546 11.71 -18.92 -14.82
C LEU A 546 13.01 -19.27 -15.58
N ALA A 547 13.30 -20.55 -15.77
CA ALA A 547 14.46 -21.04 -16.52
C ALA A 547 14.52 -20.50 -17.95
N GLY A 548 13.37 -20.27 -18.60
CA GLY A 548 13.29 -19.75 -19.96
C GLY A 548 13.13 -18.24 -20.07
N THR A 549 12.69 -17.56 -19.01
CA THR A 549 12.33 -16.13 -19.08
C THR A 549 13.20 -15.21 -18.24
N SER A 550 13.94 -15.70 -17.24
CA SER A 550 14.81 -14.87 -16.40
C SER A 550 16.11 -14.48 -17.11
N ASP A 551 16.69 -13.32 -16.79
CA ASP A 551 18.05 -12.95 -17.19
C ASP A 551 19.14 -13.92 -16.66
N LEU A 552 18.83 -14.68 -15.60
CA LEU A 552 19.69 -15.74 -15.04
C LEU A 552 19.15 -17.17 -15.27
N GLY A 553 18.11 -17.32 -16.11
CA GLY A 553 17.32 -18.56 -16.20
C GLY A 553 18.15 -19.82 -16.50
N HIS A 554 19.04 -19.76 -17.49
CA HIS A 554 19.91 -20.90 -17.85
C HIS A 554 20.88 -21.28 -16.74
N GLY A 555 21.44 -20.29 -16.04
CA GLY A 555 22.35 -20.50 -14.91
C GLY A 555 21.64 -21.20 -13.75
N LEU A 556 20.46 -20.70 -13.36
CA LEU A 556 19.66 -21.32 -12.31
C LEU A 556 19.21 -22.73 -12.69
N ALA A 557 18.75 -22.94 -13.93
CA ALA A 557 18.32 -24.26 -14.38
C ALA A 557 19.45 -25.29 -14.36
N SER A 558 20.66 -24.87 -14.76
CA SER A 558 21.82 -25.76 -14.88
C SER A 558 22.51 -26.05 -13.55
N LEU A 559 22.38 -25.15 -12.56
CA LEU A 559 23.17 -25.20 -11.33
C LEU A 559 22.31 -25.35 -10.05
N GLU A 560 21.09 -24.82 -10.03
CA GLU A 560 20.26 -24.73 -8.82
C GLU A 560 19.09 -25.72 -8.81
N PHE A 561 18.36 -25.89 -9.92
CA PHE A 561 17.07 -26.61 -9.90
C PHE A 561 17.20 -28.13 -9.97
N GLY A 562 18.34 -28.62 -10.47
CA GLY A 562 18.62 -30.02 -10.73
C GLY A 562 18.02 -30.54 -12.06
N ASP A 563 18.49 -31.71 -12.51
CA ASP A 563 18.27 -32.16 -13.89
C ASP A 563 16.94 -32.89 -14.15
N ALA A 564 16.26 -33.35 -13.10
CA ALA A 564 15.08 -34.20 -13.24
C ALA A 564 13.80 -33.35 -13.45
N PRO A 565 13.14 -33.38 -14.63
CA PRO A 565 12.04 -32.46 -14.93
C PRO A 565 10.86 -32.54 -13.96
N GLU A 566 10.52 -33.74 -13.48
CA GLU A 566 9.46 -33.92 -12.48
C GLU A 566 9.84 -33.36 -11.11
N ARG A 567 11.13 -33.38 -10.76
CA ARG A 567 11.62 -32.79 -9.50
C ARG A 567 11.63 -31.27 -9.58
N VAL A 568 12.04 -30.68 -10.71
CA VAL A 568 11.93 -29.23 -10.95
C VAL A 568 10.47 -28.78 -10.88
N ARG A 569 9.57 -29.57 -11.46
CA ARG A 569 8.12 -29.30 -11.37
C ARG A 569 7.62 -29.35 -9.92
N ALA A 570 7.98 -30.38 -9.16
CA ALA A 570 7.57 -30.54 -7.76
C ALA A 570 8.02 -29.39 -6.84
N GLN A 571 9.10 -28.69 -7.19
CA GLN A 571 9.60 -27.50 -6.50
C GLN A 571 8.78 -26.24 -6.84
N SER A 572 7.94 -26.22 -7.88
CA SER A 572 7.23 -24.99 -8.28
C SER A 572 6.00 -24.73 -7.38
N PRO A 573 5.91 -23.60 -6.65
CA PRO A 573 4.77 -23.28 -5.79
C PRO A 573 3.41 -23.35 -6.48
N ILE A 574 3.34 -23.04 -7.78
CA ILE A 574 2.09 -23.10 -8.56
C ILE A 574 1.45 -24.49 -8.58
N GLU A 575 2.23 -25.56 -8.39
CA GLU A 575 1.74 -26.94 -8.32
C GLU A 575 1.01 -27.26 -7.00
N HIS A 576 1.05 -26.35 -6.01
CA HIS A 576 0.39 -26.53 -4.71
C HIS A 576 -0.66 -25.43 -4.44
N VAL A 577 -0.99 -24.60 -5.44
CA VAL A 577 -1.84 -23.40 -5.28
C VAL A 577 -3.27 -23.71 -4.83
N GLU A 578 -3.77 -24.92 -5.08
CA GLU A 578 -5.08 -25.40 -4.64
C GLU A 578 -5.23 -25.49 -3.12
N HIS A 579 -4.12 -25.55 -2.38
CA HIS A 579 -4.11 -25.59 -0.93
C HIS A 579 -4.09 -24.18 -0.30
N VAL A 580 -3.79 -23.14 -1.07
CA VAL A 580 -3.65 -21.79 -0.52
C VAL A 580 -5.00 -21.25 -0.03
N ARG A 581 -5.04 -20.81 1.22
CA ARG A 581 -6.18 -20.11 1.83
C ARG A 581 -5.83 -18.72 2.35
N THR A 582 -4.54 -18.47 2.57
CA THR A 582 -4.01 -17.24 3.15
C THR A 582 -4.22 -16.02 2.24
N PRO A 583 -4.83 -14.92 2.72
CA PRO A 583 -4.86 -13.65 2.02
C PRO A 583 -3.46 -13.20 1.59
N THR A 584 -3.26 -12.99 0.28
CA THR A 584 -1.92 -12.72 -0.28
C THR A 584 -1.86 -11.39 -1.02
N LEU A 585 -0.96 -10.50 -0.58
CA LEU A 585 -0.51 -9.35 -1.35
C LEU A 585 0.69 -9.74 -2.23
N VAL A 586 0.64 -9.37 -3.51
CA VAL A 586 1.72 -9.60 -4.48
C VAL A 586 2.29 -8.25 -4.90
N LEU A 587 3.58 -8.02 -4.67
CA LEU A 587 4.30 -6.78 -4.96
C LEU A 587 5.40 -7.04 -5.98
N HIS A 588 5.36 -6.41 -7.15
CA HIS A 588 6.28 -6.79 -8.23
C HIS A 588 6.73 -5.62 -9.10
N GLY A 589 8.01 -5.60 -9.49
CA GLY A 589 8.53 -4.63 -10.45
C GLY A 589 8.07 -4.95 -11.86
N LEU A 590 7.48 -3.99 -12.58
CA LEU A 590 6.98 -4.25 -13.94
C LEU A 590 8.11 -4.47 -14.97
N ALA A 591 9.31 -3.97 -14.69
CA ALA A 591 10.51 -4.13 -15.51
C ALA A 591 11.53 -5.11 -14.88
N ASP A 592 11.06 -5.98 -13.96
CA ASP A 592 11.87 -7.03 -13.36
C ASP A 592 12.16 -8.12 -14.40
N GLU A 593 13.43 -8.26 -14.79
CA GLU A 593 13.89 -9.32 -15.70
C GLU A 593 14.53 -10.49 -14.95
N ARG A 594 14.79 -10.34 -13.65
CA ARG A 594 15.33 -11.39 -12.77
C ARG A 594 14.25 -12.39 -12.42
N CYS A 595 13.12 -11.88 -11.96
CA CYS A 595 11.89 -12.60 -11.68
C CYS A 595 10.80 -11.97 -12.56
N PRO A 596 10.61 -12.43 -13.82
CA PRO A 596 9.69 -11.78 -14.75
C PRO A 596 8.27 -11.62 -14.21
N ALA A 597 7.64 -10.47 -14.45
CA ALA A 597 6.31 -10.13 -13.92
C ALA A 597 5.21 -11.18 -14.17
N GLY A 598 5.34 -11.97 -15.25
CA GLY A 598 4.46 -13.11 -15.53
C GLY A 598 4.42 -14.16 -14.42
N GLN A 599 5.42 -14.24 -13.54
CA GLN A 599 5.41 -15.09 -12.34
C GLN A 599 4.38 -14.59 -11.31
N ALA A 600 4.37 -13.28 -11.02
CA ALA A 600 3.39 -12.66 -10.13
C ALA A 600 1.97 -12.72 -10.70
N GLU A 601 1.82 -12.48 -12.00
CA GLU A 601 0.53 -12.57 -12.69
C GLU A 601 -0.06 -13.98 -12.63
N GLN A 602 0.76 -15.02 -12.79
CA GLN A 602 0.34 -16.42 -12.65
C GLN A 602 -0.19 -16.70 -11.25
N TRP A 603 0.56 -16.32 -10.22
CA TRP A 603 0.15 -16.53 -8.82
C TRP A 603 -1.14 -15.79 -8.50
N PHE A 604 -1.20 -14.48 -8.78
CA PHE A 604 -2.37 -13.67 -8.53
C PHE A 604 -3.62 -14.21 -9.25
N SER A 605 -3.50 -14.55 -10.53
CA SER A 605 -4.62 -15.10 -11.31
C SER A 605 -5.10 -16.43 -10.72
N ALA A 606 -4.18 -17.30 -10.30
CA ALA A 606 -4.52 -18.57 -9.69
C ALA A 606 -5.24 -18.41 -8.35
N LEU A 607 -4.83 -17.47 -7.51
CA LEU A 607 -5.50 -17.15 -6.24
C LEU A 607 -6.88 -16.53 -6.45
N ARG A 608 -6.99 -15.53 -7.32
CA ARG A 608 -8.25 -14.83 -7.59
C ARG A 608 -9.32 -15.75 -8.17
N THR A 609 -8.94 -16.62 -9.11
CA THR A 609 -9.87 -17.60 -9.70
C THR A 609 -10.38 -18.63 -8.70
N ARG A 610 -9.69 -18.82 -7.57
CA ARG A 610 -10.09 -19.70 -6.47
C ARG A 610 -10.83 -18.99 -5.34
N GLY A 611 -11.04 -17.67 -5.47
CA GLY A 611 -11.69 -16.87 -4.42
C GLY A 611 -10.82 -16.61 -3.19
N VAL A 612 -9.50 -16.82 -3.28
CA VAL A 612 -8.57 -16.41 -2.21
C VAL A 612 -8.42 -14.88 -2.27
N PRO A 613 -8.58 -14.16 -1.14
CA PRO A 613 -8.33 -12.72 -1.10
C PRO A 613 -6.90 -12.43 -1.55
N ALA A 614 -6.77 -11.71 -2.67
CA ALA A 614 -5.47 -11.40 -3.25
C ALA A 614 -5.48 -10.03 -3.91
N ARG A 615 -4.32 -9.36 -3.89
CA ARG A 615 -4.07 -8.08 -4.55
C ARG A 615 -2.73 -8.13 -5.27
N LEU A 616 -2.69 -7.70 -6.53
CA LEU A 616 -1.47 -7.53 -7.30
C LEU A 616 -1.14 -6.04 -7.44
N VAL A 617 0.10 -5.68 -7.14
CA VAL A 617 0.65 -4.33 -7.33
C VAL A 617 1.88 -4.44 -8.21
N LEU A 618 1.83 -3.74 -9.35
CA LEU A 618 2.91 -3.68 -10.33
C LEU A 618 3.51 -2.28 -10.33
N TYR A 619 4.80 -2.17 -10.02
CA TYR A 619 5.53 -0.91 -9.97
C TYR A 619 6.08 -0.53 -11.35
N PRO A 620 5.59 0.54 -12.01
CA PRO A 620 5.99 0.86 -13.37
C PRO A 620 7.48 1.23 -13.47
N GLY A 621 8.20 0.62 -14.42
CA GLY A 621 9.63 0.87 -14.63
C GLY A 621 10.56 0.41 -13.50
N ALA A 622 10.03 -0.28 -12.48
CA ALA A 622 10.83 -0.86 -11.41
C ALA A 622 11.45 -2.19 -11.86
N SER A 623 12.77 -2.30 -11.74
CA SER A 623 13.54 -3.54 -11.93
C SER A 623 13.51 -4.40 -10.66
N HIS A 624 14.23 -5.53 -10.63
CA HIS A 624 14.25 -6.42 -9.47
C HIS A 624 14.70 -5.74 -8.17
N LEU A 625 15.71 -4.87 -8.24
CA LEU A 625 16.33 -4.24 -7.06
C LEU A 625 15.66 -2.92 -6.63
N PHE A 626 14.47 -2.59 -7.16
CA PHE A 626 13.83 -1.30 -6.89
C PHE A 626 13.56 -1.01 -5.41
N ILE A 627 13.48 -2.04 -4.56
CA ILE A 627 13.34 -1.89 -3.11
C ILE A 627 14.60 -1.28 -2.46
N LEU A 628 15.77 -1.37 -3.12
CA LEU A 628 17.06 -0.85 -2.65
C LEU A 628 17.41 0.53 -3.24
N ASP A 629 17.21 0.69 -4.55
CA ASP A 629 17.70 1.83 -5.33
C ASP A 629 16.67 2.41 -6.33
N GLY A 630 15.43 1.92 -6.26
CA GLY A 630 14.33 2.44 -7.06
C GLY A 630 13.81 3.78 -6.54
N ARG A 631 12.77 4.27 -7.22
CA ARG A 631 12.07 5.52 -6.87
C ARG A 631 11.72 5.56 -5.38
N PRO A 632 12.04 6.65 -4.66
CA PRO A 632 11.66 6.81 -3.26
C PRO A 632 10.19 6.54 -2.98
N SER A 633 9.28 7.03 -3.83
CA SER A 633 7.84 6.79 -3.71
C SER A 633 7.46 5.31 -3.82
N HIS A 634 8.13 4.54 -4.69
CA HIS A 634 7.90 3.09 -4.82
C HIS A 634 8.41 2.34 -3.59
N ARG A 635 9.57 2.73 -3.04
CA ARG A 635 10.12 2.14 -1.81
C ARG A 635 9.21 2.41 -0.60
N SER A 636 8.69 3.63 -0.46
CA SER A 636 7.69 3.98 0.56
C SER A 636 6.40 3.18 0.41
N ASP A 637 5.83 3.16 -0.79
CA ASP A 637 4.58 2.44 -1.06
C ASP A 637 4.74 0.94 -0.81
N TYR A 638 5.90 0.34 -1.17
CA TYR A 638 6.21 -1.06 -0.87
C TYR A 638 6.13 -1.34 0.64
N GLY A 639 6.83 -0.56 1.46
CA GLY A 639 6.82 -0.71 2.92
C GLY A 639 5.44 -0.47 3.54
N HIS A 640 4.73 0.59 3.14
CA HIS A 640 3.38 0.88 3.63
C HIS A 640 2.37 -0.21 3.28
N ARG A 641 2.42 -0.77 2.07
CA ARG A 641 1.50 -1.85 1.68
C ARG A 641 1.73 -3.12 2.47
N ILE A 642 2.98 -3.44 2.81
CA ILE A 642 3.28 -4.54 3.72
C ILE A 642 2.60 -4.29 5.07
N LEU A 643 2.86 -3.13 5.69
CA LEU A 643 2.24 -2.76 6.97
C LEU A 643 0.71 -2.86 6.92
N ASP A 644 0.09 -2.20 5.94
CA ASP A 644 -1.37 -2.16 5.79
C ASP A 644 -1.98 -3.55 5.58
N TRP A 645 -1.31 -4.42 4.80
CA TRP A 645 -1.81 -5.77 4.54
C TRP A 645 -1.71 -6.66 5.78
N LEU A 646 -0.56 -6.61 6.46
CA LEU A 646 -0.33 -7.35 7.69
C LEU A 646 -1.27 -6.89 8.81
N GLU A 647 -1.42 -5.59 9.02
CA GLU A 647 -2.37 -5.03 9.98
C GLU A 647 -3.82 -5.42 9.66
N ARG A 648 -4.21 -5.42 8.38
CA ARG A 648 -5.57 -5.80 7.97
C ARG A 648 -5.89 -7.26 8.27
N HIS A 649 -4.95 -8.16 8.01
CA HIS A 649 -5.22 -9.60 7.98
C HIS A 649 -4.71 -10.38 9.21
N VAL A 650 -3.73 -9.84 9.94
CA VAL A 650 -3.12 -10.47 11.14
C VAL A 650 -3.30 -9.59 12.37
N GLY A 651 -3.34 -8.28 12.17
CA GLY A 651 -3.85 -7.38 13.19
C GLY A 651 -5.27 -7.81 13.52
N GLY A 652 -5.51 -8.16 14.80
CA GLY A 652 -6.89 -8.12 15.28
C GLY A 652 -7.48 -6.75 14.90
N ARG A 653 -8.75 -6.74 14.48
CA ARG A 653 -9.54 -5.57 14.01
C ARG A 653 -8.84 -4.23 14.30
N ARG A 654 -8.24 -3.61 13.27
CA ARG A 654 -7.52 -2.32 13.37
C ARG A 654 -8.35 -1.30 14.15
N ALA A 655 -7.79 -0.76 15.23
CA ALA A 655 -8.47 0.25 16.02
C ALA A 655 -8.87 1.44 15.14
N LEU A 656 -10.04 2.03 15.37
CA LEU A 656 -10.49 3.21 14.63
C LEU A 656 -9.52 4.38 14.90
N ASP A 657 -8.86 4.90 13.86
CA ASP A 657 -7.92 6.02 13.97
C ASP A 657 -8.68 7.36 13.98
N ALA A 658 -8.83 7.93 15.18
CA ALA A 658 -9.49 9.22 15.38
C ALA A 658 -8.78 10.37 14.65
N ALA A 659 -7.45 10.36 14.62
CA ALA A 659 -6.67 11.44 14.00
C ALA A 659 -6.80 11.39 12.47
N HIS A 660 -6.84 10.19 11.88
CA HIS A 660 -7.10 10.01 10.46
C HIS A 660 -8.49 10.56 10.07
N TRP A 661 -9.56 10.14 10.75
CA TRP A 661 -10.92 10.57 10.40
C TRP A 661 -11.16 12.06 10.66
N GLN A 662 -10.51 12.65 11.65
CA GLN A 662 -10.53 14.10 11.87
C GLN A 662 -9.89 14.87 10.71
N ARG A 663 -8.73 14.43 10.19
CA ARG A 663 -8.11 15.04 9.02
C ARG A 663 -8.97 14.87 7.77
N ARG A 664 -9.43 13.65 7.49
CA ARG A 664 -10.23 13.35 6.30
C ARG A 664 -11.56 14.10 6.26
N LEU A 665 -12.28 14.19 7.39
CA LEU A 665 -13.50 14.99 7.47
C LEU A 665 -13.22 16.46 7.15
N GLY A 666 -12.16 17.05 7.75
CA GLY A 666 -11.80 18.45 7.53
C GLY A 666 -11.51 18.74 6.05
N GLU A 667 -10.62 17.94 5.46
CA GLU A 667 -10.23 18.08 4.05
C GLU A 667 -11.43 17.96 3.08
N LEU A 668 -12.30 16.97 3.30
CA LEU A 668 -13.46 16.74 2.45
C LEU A 668 -14.54 17.81 2.65
N ALA A 669 -14.80 18.21 3.90
CA ALA A 669 -15.82 19.22 4.20
C ALA A 669 -15.46 20.60 3.61
N GLU A 670 -14.18 20.99 3.65
CA GLU A 670 -13.70 22.22 3.01
C GLU A 670 -13.91 22.17 1.49
N ARG A 671 -13.51 21.06 0.85
CA ARG A 671 -13.72 20.87 -0.61
C ARG A 671 -15.19 20.93 -1.00
N CYS A 672 -16.07 20.37 -0.15
CA CYS A 672 -17.50 20.33 -0.38
C CYS A 672 -18.23 21.58 0.14
N GLN A 673 -17.51 22.63 0.56
CA GLN A 673 -18.06 23.88 1.09
C GLN A 673 -19.08 23.68 2.23
N VAL A 674 -18.94 22.62 3.03
CA VAL A 674 -19.85 22.30 4.13
C VAL A 674 -19.53 23.22 5.32
N PRO A 675 -20.43 24.11 5.76
CA PRO A 675 -20.11 25.10 6.80
C PRO A 675 -19.77 24.48 8.15
N GLY A 676 -20.39 23.35 8.48
CA GLY A 676 -20.20 22.62 9.72
C GLY A 676 -20.65 21.17 9.59
N ALA A 677 -19.85 20.26 10.15
CA ALA A 677 -20.10 18.81 10.09
C ALA A 677 -19.68 18.09 11.37
N GLY A 678 -20.42 17.05 11.72
CA GLY A 678 -20.07 16.09 12.76
C GLY A 678 -20.13 14.65 12.23
N LEU A 679 -19.07 13.88 12.49
CA LEU A 679 -18.93 12.47 12.11
C LEU A 679 -18.83 11.62 13.37
N ALA A 680 -19.54 10.49 13.39
CA ALA A 680 -19.30 9.40 14.32
C ALA A 680 -19.10 8.08 13.57
N VAL A 681 -18.05 7.35 13.91
CA VAL A 681 -17.80 5.98 13.45
C VAL A 681 -17.78 5.08 14.68
N LEU A 682 -18.78 4.22 14.80
CA LEU A 682 -18.94 3.28 15.89
C LEU A 682 -18.63 1.87 15.40
N ARG A 683 -17.86 1.12 16.20
CA ARG A 683 -17.70 -0.32 16.08
C ARG A 683 -18.02 -0.99 17.42
N LEU A 684 -18.91 -1.99 17.40
CA LEU A 684 -19.18 -2.79 18.60
C LEU A 684 -18.02 -3.73 18.93
N GLY A 685 -17.76 -3.90 20.22
CA GLY A 685 -16.78 -4.86 20.71
C GLY A 685 -17.10 -6.31 20.32
N SER A 686 -16.07 -7.10 19.99
CA SER A 686 -16.21 -8.50 19.59
C SER A 686 -16.50 -9.38 20.81
N GLY A 687 -17.78 -9.68 21.10
CA GLY A 687 -18.19 -10.64 22.14
C GLY A 687 -18.53 -10.03 23.51
N PRO A 688 -18.96 -10.84 24.50
CA PRO A 688 -19.39 -10.36 25.80
C PRO A 688 -18.23 -9.72 26.58
N GLY A 689 -18.28 -8.40 26.78
CA GLY A 689 -17.26 -7.62 27.48
C GLY A 689 -16.23 -6.91 26.60
N GLY A 690 -16.33 -7.01 25.27
CA GLY A 690 -15.55 -6.18 24.35
C GLY A 690 -15.97 -4.71 24.45
N ALA A 691 -15.01 -3.80 24.56
CA ALA A 691 -15.30 -2.36 24.55
C ALA A 691 -15.70 -1.92 23.13
N ASP A 692 -16.73 -1.08 23.03
CA ASP A 692 -17.05 -0.40 21.78
C ASP A 692 -15.95 0.62 21.47
N GLU A 693 -15.65 0.77 20.19
CA GLU A 693 -14.82 1.85 19.68
C GLU A 693 -15.71 2.92 19.07
N LEU A 694 -15.54 4.17 19.50
CA LEU A 694 -16.22 5.32 18.93
C LEU A 694 -15.19 6.38 18.55
N VAL A 695 -15.15 6.73 17.27
CA VAL A 695 -14.43 7.89 16.77
C VAL A 695 -15.41 9.01 16.47
N GLU A 696 -15.09 10.19 16.97
CA GLU A 696 -15.81 11.43 16.67
C GLU A 696 -14.88 12.40 15.98
N ALA A 697 -15.37 13.04 14.92
CA ALA A 697 -14.66 14.10 14.22
C ALA A 697 -15.62 15.26 13.93
N THR A 698 -15.08 16.47 13.92
CA THR A 698 -15.89 17.69 13.72
C THR A 698 -15.22 18.67 12.77
N HIS A 699 -16.00 19.51 12.11
CA HIS A 699 -15.51 20.54 11.22
C HIS A 699 -16.41 21.78 11.28
N GLY A 700 -15.81 22.96 11.14
CA GLY A 700 -16.52 24.20 10.83
C GLY A 700 -17.36 24.79 11.96
N VAL A 701 -18.48 25.41 11.61
CA VAL A 701 -19.31 26.26 12.50
C VAL A 701 -20.78 25.85 12.53
N LEU A 702 -21.43 26.08 13.67
CA LEU A 702 -22.88 25.92 13.88
C LEU A 702 -23.70 26.83 12.98
N SER A 703 -23.19 28.05 12.77
CA SER A 703 -23.80 29.11 11.97
C SER A 703 -22.72 30.09 11.54
N ARG A 704 -22.64 30.40 10.24
CA ARG A 704 -21.76 31.46 9.72
C ARG A 704 -22.11 32.85 10.26
N ALA A 705 -23.34 33.07 10.75
CA ALA A 705 -23.71 34.35 11.37
C ALA A 705 -23.10 34.52 12.78
N THR A 706 -22.88 33.43 13.51
CA THR A 706 -22.35 33.49 14.89
C THR A 706 -20.88 33.12 14.98
N GLY A 707 -20.36 32.35 14.01
CA GLY A 707 -18.97 31.87 13.99
C GLY A 707 -18.65 30.83 15.07
N VAL A 708 -19.65 30.32 15.79
CA VAL A 708 -19.45 29.34 16.87
C VAL A 708 -19.09 28.00 16.25
N GLU A 709 -18.01 27.39 16.71
CA GLU A 709 -17.49 26.10 16.23
C GLU A 709 -18.45 24.92 16.48
N VAL A 710 -18.40 23.93 15.58
CA VAL A 710 -18.96 22.60 15.83
C VAL A 710 -18.06 21.85 16.81
N THR A 711 -18.66 21.18 17.79
CA THR A 711 -18.01 20.30 18.75
C THR A 711 -18.72 18.93 18.78
N PRO A 712 -18.14 17.87 19.40
CA PRO A 712 -18.81 16.57 19.50
C PRO A 712 -20.21 16.64 20.16
N ASP A 713 -20.42 17.60 21.06
CA ASP A 713 -21.72 17.85 21.73
C ASP A 713 -22.68 18.73 20.91
N THR A 714 -22.39 18.98 19.63
CA THR A 714 -23.26 19.74 18.74
C THR A 714 -24.38 18.87 18.18
N ALA A 715 -25.62 19.25 18.47
CA ALA A 715 -26.79 18.64 17.88
C ALA A 715 -27.09 19.24 16.49
N PHE A 716 -27.50 18.37 15.57
CA PHE A 716 -28.01 18.72 14.25
C PHE A 716 -29.43 18.18 14.11
N GLN A 717 -30.20 18.75 13.19
CA GLN A 717 -31.47 18.15 12.81
C GLN A 717 -31.20 16.89 11.99
N ILE A 718 -31.61 15.73 12.49
CA ILE A 718 -31.38 14.45 11.80
C ILE A 718 -32.41 14.18 10.70
N GLY A 719 -33.37 15.10 10.53
CA GLY A 719 -34.42 15.03 9.53
C GLY A 719 -35.13 13.68 9.57
N SER A 720 -35.32 13.10 8.39
CA SER A 720 -36.10 11.87 8.25
C SER A 720 -35.53 10.62 8.93
N ILE A 721 -34.30 10.63 9.47
CA ILE A 721 -33.84 9.56 10.36
C ILE A 721 -34.79 9.41 11.56
N THR A 722 -35.47 10.48 11.96
CA THR A 722 -36.58 10.49 12.95
C THR A 722 -37.63 9.42 12.71
N LYS A 723 -37.91 9.06 11.46
CA LYS A 723 -38.91 8.02 11.13
C LYS A 723 -38.53 6.67 11.72
N VAL A 724 -37.25 6.33 11.72
CA VAL A 724 -36.76 5.09 12.33
C VAL A 724 -37.01 5.09 13.83
N TRP A 725 -36.89 6.25 14.48
CA TRP A 725 -37.14 6.40 15.92
C TRP A 725 -38.64 6.25 16.23
N THR A 726 -39.51 6.87 15.42
CA THR A 726 -40.97 6.67 15.51
C THR A 726 -41.35 5.20 15.26
N ALA A 727 -40.74 4.54 14.27
CA ALA A 727 -40.95 3.12 14.01
C ALA A 727 -40.50 2.26 15.21
N THR A 728 -39.37 2.58 15.84
CA THR A 728 -38.93 1.91 17.08
C THR A 728 -39.93 2.08 18.21
N LEU A 729 -40.50 3.27 18.44
CA LEU A 729 -41.56 3.48 19.44
C LEU A 729 -42.81 2.62 19.14
N VAL A 730 -43.20 2.53 17.87
CA VAL A 730 -44.30 1.65 17.46
C VAL A 730 -43.98 0.19 17.74
N MET A 731 -42.76 -0.27 17.42
CA MET A 731 -42.35 -1.66 17.67
C MET A 731 -42.25 -1.98 19.17
N GLN A 732 -41.97 -1.01 20.04
CA GLN A 732 -42.11 -1.20 21.49
C GLN A 732 -43.57 -1.53 21.87
N LEU A 733 -44.53 -0.81 21.28
CA LEU A 733 -45.96 -1.07 21.51
C LEU A 733 -46.39 -2.43 20.93
N VAL A 734 -45.74 -2.91 19.86
CA VAL A 734 -45.93 -4.26 19.31
C VAL A 734 -45.38 -5.31 20.29
N ASP A 735 -44.16 -5.13 20.81
CA ASP A 735 -43.57 -6.02 21.83
C ASP A 735 -44.42 -6.10 23.10
N GLU A 736 -45.08 -4.98 23.46
CA GLU A 736 -46.03 -4.90 24.59
C GLU A 736 -47.42 -5.50 24.27
N GLY A 737 -47.66 -5.94 23.04
CA GLY A 737 -48.96 -6.48 22.59
C GLY A 737 -50.08 -5.44 22.53
N ARG A 738 -49.73 -4.15 22.40
CA ARG A 738 -50.68 -3.03 22.42
C ARG A 738 -51.20 -2.64 21.03
N ILE A 739 -50.49 -3.06 20.00
CA ILE A 739 -50.88 -2.87 18.60
C ILE A 739 -50.39 -4.07 17.78
N ASP A 740 -51.21 -4.50 16.83
CA ASP A 740 -50.84 -5.43 15.77
C ASP A 740 -50.49 -4.61 14.51
N LEU A 741 -49.37 -4.92 13.86
CA LEU A 741 -48.92 -4.22 12.65
C LEU A 741 -49.92 -4.31 11.50
N ASP A 742 -50.72 -5.38 11.48
CA ASP A 742 -51.67 -5.70 10.41
C ASP A 742 -53.13 -5.39 10.77
N ALA A 743 -53.38 -4.86 11.97
CA ALA A 743 -54.69 -4.34 12.34
C ALA A 743 -54.96 -2.95 11.71
N PRO A 744 -56.22 -2.63 11.38
CA PRO A 744 -56.61 -1.30 10.92
C PRO A 744 -56.26 -0.20 11.92
N ILE A 745 -55.77 0.95 11.44
CA ILE A 745 -55.46 2.11 12.29
C ILE A 745 -56.71 2.62 13.04
N THR A 746 -57.90 2.42 12.48
CA THR A 746 -59.18 2.78 13.11
C THR A 746 -59.48 2.03 14.40
N ASP A 747 -58.83 0.89 14.66
CA ASP A 747 -58.98 0.16 15.92
C ASP A 747 -58.40 0.97 17.10
N VAL A 748 -57.40 1.82 16.83
CA VAL A 748 -56.82 2.75 17.81
C VAL A 748 -57.40 4.16 17.66
N LEU A 749 -57.68 4.60 16.42
CA LEU A 749 -58.17 5.93 16.07
C LEU A 749 -59.53 5.85 15.36
N PRO A 750 -60.65 5.61 16.05
CA PRO A 750 -61.95 5.38 15.41
C PRO A 750 -62.48 6.58 14.61
N ASP A 751 -62.02 7.79 14.96
CA ASP A 751 -62.38 9.04 14.28
C ASP A 751 -61.45 9.37 13.10
N PHE A 752 -60.42 8.58 12.83
CA PHE A 752 -59.53 8.79 11.69
C PHE A 752 -60.28 8.68 10.37
N ARG A 753 -60.04 9.63 9.46
CA ARG A 753 -60.52 9.63 8.08
C ARG A 753 -59.36 10.02 7.15
N ALA A 754 -59.29 9.37 6.00
CA ALA A 754 -58.44 9.71 4.88
C ALA A 754 -59.32 10.12 3.68
N GLY A 755 -58.75 10.82 2.69
CA GLY A 755 -59.48 11.21 1.49
C GLY A 755 -60.02 10.07 0.64
N ASP A 756 -59.62 8.82 0.91
CA ASP A 756 -60.17 7.60 0.34
C ASP A 756 -60.79 6.68 1.41
N ALA A 757 -61.93 6.10 1.07
CA ALA A 757 -62.71 5.28 1.98
C ALA A 757 -62.06 3.92 2.27
N GLU A 758 -61.40 3.30 1.28
CA GLU A 758 -60.71 2.04 1.47
C GLU A 758 -59.47 2.22 2.34
N VAL A 759 -58.70 3.30 2.12
CA VAL A 759 -57.57 3.67 2.99
C VAL A 759 -58.06 3.90 4.42
N THR A 760 -59.17 4.62 4.61
CA THR A 760 -59.75 4.86 5.94
C THR A 760 -60.07 3.55 6.67
N GLU A 761 -60.67 2.58 5.99
CA GLU A 761 -61.11 1.31 6.59
C GLU A 761 -59.97 0.32 6.81
N LYS A 762 -58.95 0.29 5.93
CA LYS A 762 -58.00 -0.82 5.86
C LYS A 762 -56.54 -0.45 6.06
N VAL A 763 -56.17 0.84 6.12
CA VAL A 763 -54.76 1.21 6.35
C VAL A 763 -54.30 0.64 7.69
N THR A 764 -53.09 0.08 7.71
CA THR A 764 -52.50 -0.58 8.89
C THR A 764 -51.19 0.08 9.25
N MET A 765 -50.66 -0.21 10.44
CA MET A 765 -49.36 0.32 10.85
C MET A 765 -48.23 -0.14 9.92
N ARG A 766 -48.28 -1.38 9.41
CA ARG A 766 -47.33 -1.87 8.40
C ARG A 766 -47.35 -1.00 7.14
N HIS A 767 -48.53 -0.60 6.66
CA HIS A 767 -48.63 0.29 5.50
C HIS A 767 -47.99 1.66 5.75
N LEU A 768 -48.15 2.21 6.96
CA LEU A 768 -47.55 3.50 7.34
C LEU A 768 -46.02 3.41 7.39
N LEU A 769 -45.48 2.41 8.09
CA LEU A 769 -44.03 2.24 8.30
C LEU A 769 -43.28 1.79 7.04
N SER A 770 -43.99 1.22 6.06
CA SER A 770 -43.44 0.80 4.77
C SER A 770 -43.64 1.79 3.62
N HIS A 771 -44.26 2.95 3.88
CA HIS A 771 -44.60 3.96 2.86
C HIS A 771 -45.47 3.42 1.71
N THR A 772 -46.42 2.54 2.05
CA THR A 772 -47.37 1.93 1.10
C THR A 772 -48.82 2.31 1.37
N SER A 773 -49.06 3.33 2.21
CA SER A 773 -50.41 3.76 2.62
C SER A 773 -51.25 4.39 1.51
N GLY A 774 -50.63 4.93 0.46
CA GLY A 774 -51.32 5.67 -0.60
C GLY A 774 -51.69 7.11 -0.25
N ILE A 775 -51.57 7.52 1.01
CA ILE A 775 -51.82 8.88 1.49
C ILE A 775 -50.74 9.82 0.93
N ASP A 776 -51.13 11.02 0.47
CA ASP A 776 -50.16 12.05 0.09
C ASP A 776 -49.20 12.36 1.25
N GLY A 777 -47.90 12.31 0.94
CA GLY A 777 -46.83 12.36 1.90
C GLY A 777 -46.33 13.75 2.30
N ASP A 778 -46.73 14.81 1.59
CA ASP A 778 -46.07 16.12 1.66
C ASP A 778 -47.01 17.24 2.12
N ILE A 779 -47.82 16.95 3.14
CA ILE A 779 -48.62 17.95 3.84
C ILE A 779 -47.80 18.50 5.01
N PHE A 780 -47.38 19.76 4.93
CA PHE A 780 -46.57 20.45 5.96
C PHE A 780 -47.35 21.60 6.62
N THR A 781 -48.66 21.43 6.81
CA THR A 781 -49.50 22.44 7.46
C THR A 781 -49.07 22.66 8.91
N ASP A 782 -48.81 23.92 9.26
CA ASP A 782 -48.59 24.31 10.66
C ASP A 782 -49.92 24.30 11.42
N THR A 783 -50.07 23.37 12.35
CA THR A 783 -51.26 23.21 13.21
C THR A 783 -51.07 23.83 14.60
N GLY A 784 -50.01 24.61 14.77
CA GLY A 784 -49.71 25.30 16.02
C GLY A 784 -48.69 24.57 16.89
N ARG A 785 -48.39 25.17 18.04
CA ARG A 785 -47.33 24.74 18.97
C ARG A 785 -47.85 23.96 20.17
N GLY A 786 -49.16 23.77 20.29
CA GLY A 786 -49.79 23.03 21.40
C GLY A 786 -49.52 21.52 21.34
N ASP A 787 -49.78 20.82 22.44
CA ASP A 787 -49.63 19.36 22.53
C ASP A 787 -50.64 18.59 21.69
N ASP A 788 -51.67 19.26 21.18
CA ASP A 788 -52.66 18.74 20.24
C ASP A 788 -52.24 18.90 18.76
N CYS A 789 -51.04 19.40 18.46
CA CYS A 789 -50.64 19.71 17.08
C CYS A 789 -50.63 18.49 16.14
N VAL A 790 -50.19 17.32 16.62
CA VAL A 790 -50.21 16.05 15.85
C VAL A 790 -51.65 15.56 15.65
N GLU A 791 -52.50 15.68 16.66
CA GLU A 791 -53.93 15.37 16.55
C GLU A 791 -54.63 16.28 15.53
N ALA A 792 -54.40 17.58 15.61
CA ALA A 792 -54.94 18.57 14.69
C ALA A 792 -54.47 18.32 13.25
N TYR A 793 -53.24 17.85 13.05
CA TYR A 793 -52.73 17.45 11.75
C TYR A 793 -53.46 16.23 11.20
N VAL A 794 -53.62 15.18 12.01
CA VAL A 794 -54.30 13.94 11.57
C VAL A 794 -55.74 14.20 11.14
N ARG A 795 -56.46 15.13 11.78
CA ARG A 795 -57.82 15.53 11.36
C ARG A 795 -57.87 16.13 9.94
N GLN A 796 -56.77 16.69 9.44
CA GLN A 796 -56.71 17.26 8.09
C GLN A 796 -56.51 16.19 7.00
N LEU A 797 -56.14 14.97 7.36
CA LEU A 797 -55.93 13.88 6.39
C LEU A 797 -57.22 13.42 5.69
N ASP A 798 -58.40 13.78 6.23
CA ASP A 798 -59.70 13.59 5.59
C ASP A 798 -59.77 14.24 4.19
N GLY A 799 -59.03 15.34 3.99
CA GLY A 799 -58.93 16.02 2.69
C GLY A 799 -57.67 15.68 1.89
N ALA A 800 -56.83 14.75 2.35
CA ALA A 800 -55.58 14.41 1.68
C ALA A 800 -55.84 13.65 0.37
N ALA A 801 -55.12 14.00 -0.69
CA ALA A 801 -55.19 13.24 -1.93
C ALA A 801 -54.61 11.82 -1.75
N GLN A 802 -55.03 10.92 -2.64
CA GLN A 802 -54.49 9.56 -2.74
C GLN A 802 -53.58 9.45 -3.96
N ASN A 803 -52.31 9.11 -3.75
CA ASN A 803 -51.31 8.99 -4.81
C ASN A 803 -51.35 7.62 -5.52
N HIS A 804 -51.68 6.57 -4.78
CA HIS A 804 -51.79 5.21 -5.30
C HIS A 804 -52.73 4.35 -4.44
N PRO A 805 -53.25 3.22 -4.96
CA PRO A 805 -54.03 2.28 -4.15
C PRO A 805 -53.24 1.77 -2.94
N LEU A 806 -53.94 1.45 -1.86
CA LEU A 806 -53.34 0.93 -0.62
C LEU A 806 -52.48 -0.31 -0.90
N GLY A 807 -51.24 -0.32 -0.42
CA GLY A 807 -50.32 -1.45 -0.57
C GLY A 807 -49.72 -1.64 -1.97
N ALA A 808 -50.14 -0.86 -2.98
CA ALA A 808 -49.83 -1.17 -4.38
C ALA A 808 -48.42 -0.79 -4.83
N THR A 809 -47.84 0.28 -4.26
CA THR A 809 -46.47 0.71 -4.57
C THR A 809 -45.86 1.48 -3.41
N PHE A 810 -44.56 1.75 -3.52
CA PHE A 810 -43.85 2.61 -2.60
C PHE A 810 -43.99 4.07 -3.03
N SER A 811 -44.42 4.92 -2.11
CA SER A 811 -44.29 6.37 -2.25
C SER A 811 -44.01 6.95 -0.88
N TYR A 812 -42.81 7.48 -0.71
CA TYR A 812 -42.34 7.97 0.58
C TYR A 812 -43.31 9.01 1.17
N CYS A 813 -43.73 8.79 2.42
CA CYS A 813 -44.93 9.42 3.00
C CYS A 813 -44.66 9.95 4.42
N ASN A 814 -44.50 11.28 4.59
CA ASN A 814 -44.33 11.87 5.93
C ASN A 814 -45.62 11.82 6.74
N SER A 815 -46.76 12.07 6.10
CA SER A 815 -48.09 12.03 6.73
C SER A 815 -48.39 10.68 7.38
N GLY A 816 -47.94 9.58 6.78
CA GLY A 816 -48.05 8.25 7.37
C GLY A 816 -47.28 8.10 8.68
N PHE A 817 -46.09 8.68 8.79
CA PHE A 817 -45.31 8.68 10.03
C PHE A 817 -45.88 9.63 11.10
N ILE A 818 -46.49 10.75 10.69
CA ILE A 818 -47.22 11.63 11.61
C ILE A 818 -48.46 10.93 12.18
N LEU A 819 -49.19 10.19 11.34
CA LEU A 819 -50.29 9.33 11.78
C LEU A 819 -49.80 8.21 12.73
N ALA A 820 -48.66 7.59 12.44
CA ALA A 820 -48.04 6.62 13.34
C ALA A 820 -47.66 7.25 14.69
N GLY A 821 -47.13 8.49 14.68
CA GLY A 821 -46.90 9.28 15.88
C GLY A 821 -48.18 9.51 16.68
N ARG A 822 -49.31 9.81 16.03
CA ARG A 822 -50.60 9.95 16.72
C ARG A 822 -51.06 8.66 17.39
N VAL A 823 -50.85 7.53 16.76
CA VAL A 823 -51.12 6.21 17.36
C VAL A 823 -50.26 6.01 18.61
N VAL A 824 -48.98 6.38 18.56
CA VAL A 824 -48.10 6.36 19.75
C VAL A 824 -48.66 7.26 20.86
N GLU A 825 -49.16 8.47 20.55
CA GLU A 825 -49.73 9.36 21.56
C GLU A 825 -50.95 8.75 22.25
N VAL A 826 -51.89 8.21 21.46
CA VAL A 826 -53.13 7.63 22.00
C VAL A 826 -52.86 6.39 22.84
N LEU A 827 -51.94 5.52 22.39
CA LEU A 827 -51.60 4.33 23.15
C LEU A 827 -50.78 4.70 24.39
N THR A 828 -49.76 5.55 24.30
CA THR A 828 -48.92 5.86 25.47
C THR A 828 -49.59 6.80 26.48
N GLY A 829 -50.54 7.62 26.05
CA GLY A 829 -51.07 8.73 26.85
C GLY A 829 -50.10 9.90 26.99
N LEU A 830 -48.97 9.87 26.27
CA LEU A 830 -47.95 10.91 26.20
C LEU A 830 -48.08 11.67 24.88
N THR A 831 -47.50 12.87 24.79
CA THR A 831 -47.20 13.46 23.48
C THR A 831 -46.11 12.65 22.80
N TRP A 832 -46.01 12.71 21.46
CA TRP A 832 -44.95 11.98 20.75
C TRP A 832 -43.55 12.43 21.23
N ASP A 833 -43.37 13.72 21.48
CA ASP A 833 -42.14 14.30 22.04
C ASP A 833 -41.76 13.64 23.38
N ALA A 834 -42.73 13.49 24.29
CA ALA A 834 -42.53 12.86 25.58
C ALA A 834 -42.31 11.35 25.47
N ALA A 835 -43.01 10.65 24.57
CA ALA A 835 -42.82 9.23 24.33
C ALA A 835 -41.39 8.94 23.81
N LEU A 836 -40.89 9.74 22.86
CA LEU A 836 -39.52 9.62 22.34
C LEU A 836 -38.48 9.85 23.46
N ARG A 837 -38.66 10.89 24.27
CA ARG A 837 -37.75 11.19 25.38
C ARG A 837 -37.76 10.08 26.44
N GLU A 838 -38.94 9.66 26.90
CA GLU A 838 -39.07 8.78 28.07
C GLU A 838 -38.88 7.30 27.74
N ARG A 839 -39.28 6.85 26.54
CA ARG A 839 -39.22 5.43 26.18
C ARG A 839 -38.02 5.05 25.33
N LEU A 840 -37.34 6.02 24.72
CA LEU A 840 -36.22 5.77 23.82
C LEU A 840 -34.95 6.54 24.20
N ALA A 841 -34.97 7.87 24.22
CA ALA A 841 -33.74 8.65 24.45
C ALA A 841 -33.17 8.46 25.87
N ALA A 842 -34.01 8.55 26.91
CA ALA A 842 -33.55 8.40 28.30
C ALA A 842 -33.04 6.98 28.62
N PRO A 843 -33.74 5.88 28.25
CA PRO A 843 -33.23 4.52 28.46
C PRO A 843 -31.92 4.21 27.72
N LEU A 844 -31.67 4.89 26.59
CA LEU A 844 -30.44 4.74 25.82
C LEU A 844 -29.32 5.70 26.25
N GLY A 845 -29.58 6.61 27.18
CA GLY A 845 -28.61 7.61 27.62
C GLY A 845 -28.26 8.65 26.55
N LEU A 846 -29.16 8.92 25.60
CA LEU A 846 -28.96 9.88 24.49
C LEU A 846 -29.15 11.32 25.00
N ALA A 847 -28.15 11.81 25.74
CA ALA A 847 -28.25 13.02 26.55
C ALA A 847 -28.38 14.33 25.75
N HIS A 848 -28.05 14.32 24.45
CA HIS A 848 -28.09 15.49 23.57
C HIS A 848 -29.15 15.36 22.47
N THR A 849 -30.24 14.66 22.80
CA THR A 849 -31.38 14.45 21.91
C THR A 849 -32.59 15.27 22.37
N SER A 850 -33.18 16.04 21.46
CA SER A 850 -34.38 16.85 21.74
C SER A 850 -35.31 16.93 20.54
N THR A 851 -36.59 17.24 20.79
CA THR A 851 -37.62 17.40 19.75
C THR A 851 -38.18 18.82 19.71
N LEU A 852 -38.03 19.57 20.81
CA LEU A 852 -38.56 20.92 20.95
C LEU A 852 -37.45 22.00 20.87
N PRO A 853 -37.71 23.14 20.19
CA PRO A 853 -36.79 24.29 20.15
C PRO A 853 -36.29 24.75 21.52
N GLU A 854 -37.20 24.81 22.48
CA GLU A 854 -36.95 25.24 23.85
C GLU A 854 -36.03 24.30 24.63
N GLU A 855 -35.93 23.04 24.21
CA GLU A 855 -34.96 22.07 24.73
C GLU A 855 -33.63 22.18 23.98
N ALA A 856 -33.68 22.25 22.65
CA ALA A 856 -32.50 22.31 21.79
C ALA A 856 -31.63 23.55 22.04
N VAL A 857 -32.23 24.71 22.34
CA VAL A 857 -31.52 25.96 22.63
C VAL A 857 -30.71 25.92 23.94
N LEU A 858 -30.98 24.95 24.82
CA LEU A 858 -30.19 24.75 26.04
C LEU A 858 -28.81 24.12 25.75
N GLY A 859 -28.61 23.55 24.57
CA GLY A 859 -27.35 22.96 24.11
C GLY A 859 -26.71 23.70 22.94
N ARG A 860 -25.66 23.11 22.36
CA ARG A 860 -25.10 23.55 21.08
C ARG A 860 -25.93 22.95 19.95
N VAL A 861 -26.55 23.78 19.12
CA VAL A 861 -27.38 23.31 18.01
C VAL A 861 -27.05 24.03 16.72
N ALA A 862 -26.94 23.27 15.62
CA ALA A 862 -26.62 23.79 14.31
C ALA A 862 -27.82 24.49 13.65
N VAL A 863 -27.53 25.56 12.91
CA VAL A 863 -28.47 26.24 12.02
C VAL A 863 -28.16 25.81 10.59
N GLY A 864 -29.18 25.50 9.80
CA GLY A 864 -28.98 25.11 8.41
C GLY A 864 -28.48 26.27 7.55
N HIS A 865 -27.76 25.97 6.47
CA HIS A 865 -27.33 26.95 5.48
C HIS A 865 -27.88 26.58 4.10
N VAL A 866 -28.26 27.62 3.36
CA VAL A 866 -28.79 27.52 1.99
C VAL A 866 -27.97 28.43 1.08
N GLY A 867 -27.81 28.06 -0.18
CA GLY A 867 -27.04 28.82 -1.17
C GLY A 867 -27.05 28.09 -2.51
N GLU A 868 -26.84 28.82 -3.60
CA GLU A 868 -26.63 28.23 -4.93
C GLU A 868 -25.26 27.50 -4.98
N PRO A 869 -25.06 26.55 -5.91
CA PRO A 869 -23.83 25.75 -5.98
C PRO A 869 -22.51 26.54 -6.04
N ASP A 870 -22.53 27.76 -6.58
CA ASP A 870 -21.34 28.64 -6.70
C ASP A 870 -21.31 29.76 -5.63
N GLU A 871 -22.27 29.78 -4.70
CA GLU A 871 -22.38 30.79 -3.65
C GLU A 871 -21.95 30.23 -2.29
N GLU A 872 -21.35 31.08 -1.45
CA GLU A 872 -21.09 30.70 -0.07
C GLU A 872 -22.43 30.44 0.67
N PRO A 873 -22.59 29.27 1.33
CA PRO A 873 -23.83 28.96 2.04
C PRO A 873 -24.12 29.95 3.15
N ARG A 874 -25.34 30.49 3.20
CA ARG A 874 -25.78 31.47 4.20
C ARG A 874 -26.83 30.86 5.14
N PRO A 875 -26.87 31.25 6.44
CA PRO A 875 -27.85 30.70 7.37
C PRO A 875 -29.29 30.87 6.88
N THR A 876 -30.10 29.82 7.01
CA THR A 876 -31.53 29.85 6.68
C THR A 876 -32.31 30.78 7.62
N PRO A 877 -33.30 31.55 7.13
CA PRO A 877 -34.20 32.31 8.00
C PRO A 877 -35.24 31.44 8.72
N VAL A 878 -35.39 30.17 8.31
CA VAL A 878 -36.34 29.21 8.91
C VAL A 878 -35.57 28.03 9.46
N TRP A 879 -35.56 27.88 10.78
CA TRP A 879 -34.75 26.85 11.43
C TRP A 879 -35.42 25.48 11.45
N LEU A 880 -36.72 25.38 11.77
CA LEU A 880 -37.42 24.10 11.94
C LEU A 880 -38.69 24.02 11.09
N LEU A 881 -39.06 22.80 10.71
CA LEU A 881 -40.39 22.48 10.18
C LEU A 881 -41.47 22.61 11.29
N PRO A 882 -42.76 22.68 10.95
CA PRO A 882 -43.83 22.76 11.94
C PRO A 882 -43.83 21.59 12.93
N ARG A 883 -44.17 21.84 14.21
CA ARG A 883 -44.13 20.83 15.30
C ARG A 883 -44.94 19.57 14.95
N SER A 884 -46.03 19.71 14.22
CA SER A 884 -46.85 18.59 13.72
C SER A 884 -46.10 17.58 12.87
N ALA A 885 -44.99 17.98 12.21
CA ALA A 885 -44.12 17.09 11.45
C ALA A 885 -43.12 16.32 12.35
N GLY A 886 -43.20 16.49 13.68
CA GLY A 886 -42.31 15.88 14.66
C GLY A 886 -41.99 14.41 14.39
N PRO A 887 -43.00 13.52 14.38
CA PRO A 887 -42.82 12.10 14.13
C PRO A 887 -42.13 11.71 12.82
N ALA A 888 -42.06 12.63 11.85
CA ALA A 888 -41.46 12.39 10.56
C ALA A 888 -40.07 13.03 10.39
N GLY A 889 -39.67 14.01 11.22
CA GLY A 889 -38.42 14.73 10.92
C GLY A 889 -37.85 15.78 11.89
N LEU A 890 -38.32 15.94 13.13
CA LEU A 890 -37.84 17.02 14.02
C LEU A 890 -36.94 16.60 15.18
N VAL A 891 -36.35 15.41 15.17
CA VAL A 891 -35.33 15.08 16.17
C VAL A 891 -34.06 15.89 15.90
N ASN A 892 -33.53 16.49 16.95
CA ASN A 892 -32.19 17.05 17.01
C ASN A 892 -31.32 16.10 17.83
N ALA A 893 -30.16 15.71 17.31
CA ALA A 893 -29.23 14.81 17.99
C ALA A 893 -27.78 15.06 17.58
N THR A 894 -26.84 14.67 18.42
CA THR A 894 -25.41 14.62 18.09
C THR A 894 -25.09 13.39 17.23
N PRO A 895 -23.97 13.36 16.49
CA PRO A 895 -23.53 12.15 15.80
C PRO A 895 -23.40 10.95 16.73
N ARG A 896 -22.92 11.18 17.96
CA ARG A 896 -22.82 10.18 19.03
C ARG A 896 -24.17 9.60 19.42
N ASP A 897 -25.19 10.43 19.64
CA ASP A 897 -26.51 9.95 20.06
C ASP A 897 -27.18 9.11 18.96
N VAL A 898 -27.03 9.51 17.70
CA VAL A 898 -27.51 8.72 16.55
C VAL A 898 -26.75 7.38 16.47
N ALA A 899 -25.43 7.37 16.71
CA ALA A 899 -24.65 6.14 16.77
C ALA A 899 -25.08 5.25 17.95
N GLY A 900 -25.40 5.83 19.11
CA GLY A 900 -25.95 5.11 20.27
C GLY A 900 -27.31 4.47 19.98
N PHE A 901 -28.19 5.16 19.25
CA PHE A 901 -29.44 4.58 18.75
C PHE A 901 -29.18 3.41 17.79
N ALA A 902 -28.24 3.57 16.84
CA ALA A 902 -27.86 2.50 15.92
C ALA A 902 -27.24 1.28 16.66
N ALA A 903 -26.47 1.54 17.72
CA ALA A 903 -25.87 0.51 18.56
C ALA A 903 -26.92 -0.40 19.20
N MET A 904 -28.07 0.14 19.63
CA MET A 904 -29.18 -0.65 20.18
C MET A 904 -29.71 -1.65 19.15
N HIS A 905 -29.86 -1.23 17.88
CA HIS A 905 -30.27 -2.12 16.79
C HIS A 905 -29.20 -3.18 16.48
N LEU A 906 -27.92 -2.80 16.48
CA LEU A 906 -26.80 -3.74 16.31
C LEU A 906 -26.74 -4.78 17.44
N ARG A 907 -27.16 -4.42 18.67
CA ARG A 907 -27.27 -5.30 19.83
C ARG A 907 -28.59 -6.09 19.89
N GLY A 908 -29.38 -6.10 18.82
CA GLY A 908 -30.64 -6.83 18.80
C GLY A 908 -31.68 -6.30 19.77
N GLY A 909 -31.67 -4.99 20.07
CA GLY A 909 -32.71 -4.32 20.84
C GLY A 909 -32.31 -3.90 22.25
N THR A 910 -31.04 -4.10 22.64
CA THR A 910 -30.58 -3.88 24.01
C THR A 910 -29.74 -2.61 24.15
N ALA A 911 -30.02 -1.82 25.18
CA ALA A 911 -29.27 -0.63 25.59
C ALA A 911 -27.87 -0.98 26.14
N PRO A 912 -26.94 -0.01 26.24
CA PRO A 912 -25.60 -0.26 26.78
C PRO A 912 -25.58 -0.83 28.21
N ASP A 913 -26.58 -0.51 29.03
CA ASP A 913 -26.71 -1.00 30.42
C ASP A 913 -27.41 -2.36 30.54
N GLY A 914 -27.77 -2.99 29.41
CA GLY A 914 -28.49 -4.26 29.37
C GLY A 914 -30.02 -4.12 29.36
N THR A 915 -30.57 -2.90 29.40
CA THR A 915 -32.02 -2.68 29.31
C THR A 915 -32.55 -3.10 27.94
N SER A 916 -33.57 -3.97 27.92
CA SER A 916 -34.25 -4.37 26.69
C SER A 916 -35.16 -3.24 26.21
N VAL A 917 -34.80 -2.57 25.12
CA VAL A 917 -35.58 -1.51 24.46
C VAL A 917 -36.53 -2.09 23.42
N LEU A 918 -36.07 -3.09 22.67
CA LEU A 918 -36.84 -3.91 21.74
C LEU A 918 -36.48 -5.38 21.92
N THR A 919 -37.37 -6.29 21.52
CA THR A 919 -36.99 -7.69 21.35
C THR A 919 -36.13 -7.87 20.09
N ALA A 920 -35.24 -8.87 20.10
CA ALA A 920 -34.44 -9.22 18.92
C ALA A 920 -35.32 -9.57 17.70
N ALA A 921 -36.51 -10.14 17.94
CA ALA A 921 -37.49 -10.41 16.89
C ALA A 921 -38.04 -9.12 16.27
N SER A 922 -38.36 -8.11 17.08
CA SER A 922 -38.81 -6.80 16.58
C SER A 922 -37.71 -6.06 15.82
N VAL A 923 -36.45 -6.12 16.29
CA VAL A 923 -35.31 -5.57 15.53
C VAL A 923 -35.15 -6.28 14.17
N ALA A 924 -35.23 -7.62 14.14
CA ALA A 924 -35.17 -8.38 12.90
C ALA A 924 -36.32 -7.99 11.95
N ALA A 925 -37.56 -7.93 12.46
CA ALA A 925 -38.74 -7.53 11.69
C ALA A 925 -38.60 -6.11 11.09
N MET A 926 -37.97 -5.18 11.82
CA MET A 926 -37.69 -3.84 11.29
C MET A 926 -36.71 -3.87 10.10
N GLN A 927 -35.79 -4.83 10.06
CA GLN A 927 -34.75 -4.96 9.04
C GLN A 927 -35.13 -5.92 7.89
N GLU A 928 -36.26 -6.62 8.01
CA GLU A 928 -36.80 -7.49 6.96
C GLU A 928 -37.36 -6.69 5.77
N CYS A 929 -37.34 -7.30 4.58
CA CYS A 929 -37.90 -6.68 3.39
C CYS A 929 -39.43 -6.55 3.53
N GLN A 930 -39.95 -5.32 3.52
CA GLN A 930 -41.38 -5.06 3.43
C GLN A 930 -41.80 -4.71 2.00
N PHE A 931 -40.95 -3.99 1.26
CA PHE A 931 -41.25 -3.60 -0.12
C PHE A 931 -39.97 -3.39 -0.94
N GLU A 932 -39.94 -3.83 -2.20
CA GLU A 932 -38.84 -3.51 -3.14
C GLU A 932 -39.07 -2.15 -3.77
N LEU A 933 -38.04 -1.28 -3.79
CA LEU A 933 -38.23 0.07 -4.30
C LEU A 933 -38.31 0.08 -5.84
N PRO A 934 -39.25 0.82 -6.45
CA PRO A 934 -39.27 1.03 -7.90
C PRO A 934 -37.96 1.66 -8.40
N ASP A 935 -37.44 2.61 -7.64
CA ASP A 935 -36.11 3.20 -7.84
C ASP A 935 -35.13 2.64 -6.81
N ARG A 936 -34.18 1.84 -7.31
CA ARG A 936 -33.15 1.17 -6.50
C ARG A 936 -31.88 1.99 -6.31
N HIS A 937 -31.83 3.21 -6.83
CA HIS A 937 -30.60 4.01 -6.93
C HIS A 937 -30.61 5.27 -6.04
N THR A 938 -31.77 5.87 -5.74
CA THR A 938 -31.80 7.05 -4.85
C THR A 938 -31.67 6.70 -3.37
N LEU A 939 -32.51 5.80 -2.85
CA LEU A 939 -32.52 5.42 -1.44
C LEU A 939 -31.79 4.10 -1.23
N GLY A 940 -32.34 2.98 -1.70
CA GLY A 940 -31.78 1.63 -1.54
C GLY A 940 -32.53 0.62 -2.42
N ASP A 941 -32.24 -0.67 -2.29
CA ASP A 941 -32.94 -1.71 -3.10
C ASP A 941 -34.33 -2.05 -2.58
N SER A 942 -34.57 -1.83 -1.28
CA SER A 942 -35.80 -2.20 -0.60
C SER A 942 -35.99 -1.41 0.69
N TRP A 943 -37.16 -1.57 1.30
CA TRP A 943 -37.57 -0.87 2.51
C TRP A 943 -37.99 -1.87 3.59
N GLY A 944 -37.60 -1.61 4.83
CA GLY A 944 -38.01 -2.34 6.04
C GLY A 944 -39.11 -1.62 6.83
N LEU A 945 -39.29 -1.91 8.12
CA LEU A 945 -40.16 -1.06 8.94
C LEU A 945 -39.36 0.15 9.42
N GLY A 946 -39.43 1.22 8.64
CA GLY A 946 -38.69 2.47 8.87
C GLY A 946 -37.25 2.49 8.35
N TRP A 947 -36.60 1.34 8.11
CA TRP A 947 -35.24 1.28 7.59
C TRP A 947 -35.17 1.27 6.06
N ILE A 948 -34.25 2.03 5.48
CA ILE A 948 -33.79 1.80 4.11
C ILE A 948 -32.87 0.58 4.12
N ARG A 949 -33.05 -0.32 3.15
CA ARG A 949 -32.22 -1.52 2.98
C ARG A 949 -31.42 -1.42 1.70
N PHE A 950 -30.16 -1.79 1.80
CA PHE A 950 -29.21 -1.80 0.70
C PHE A 950 -28.49 -3.15 0.63
N THR A 951 -28.01 -3.48 -0.56
CA THR A 951 -27.16 -4.64 -0.83
C THR A 951 -25.91 -4.13 -1.53
N TRP A 952 -24.82 -4.06 -0.78
CA TRP A 952 -23.53 -3.54 -1.25
C TRP A 952 -22.52 -4.68 -1.19
N ASP A 953 -21.85 -4.97 -2.30
CA ASP A 953 -20.92 -6.09 -2.42
C ASP A 953 -21.49 -7.43 -1.89
N GLY A 954 -22.77 -7.70 -2.19
CA GLY A 954 -23.49 -8.89 -1.72
C GLY A 954 -23.88 -8.89 -0.23
N ARG A 955 -23.50 -7.86 0.54
CA ARG A 955 -23.75 -7.75 1.99
C ARG A 955 -24.90 -6.80 2.30
N ARG A 956 -25.60 -7.08 3.40
CA ARG A 956 -26.74 -6.28 3.86
C ARG A 956 -26.24 -5.04 4.59
N VAL A 957 -26.71 -3.88 4.14
CA VAL A 957 -26.58 -2.61 4.87
C VAL A 957 -27.98 -2.07 5.13
N ILE A 958 -28.17 -1.49 6.29
CA ILE A 958 -29.38 -0.71 6.60
C ILE A 958 -28.99 0.73 6.90
N GLY A 959 -29.92 1.65 6.75
CA GLY A 959 -29.63 3.05 7.01
C GLY A 959 -30.82 3.95 6.79
N HIS A 960 -30.61 5.24 6.98
CA HIS A 960 -31.59 6.25 6.62
C HIS A 960 -30.88 7.58 6.33
N ASP A 961 -31.40 8.35 5.37
CA ASP A 961 -30.94 9.70 5.05
C ASP A 961 -31.98 10.73 5.52
N GLY A 962 -31.56 11.91 5.97
CA GLY A 962 -32.45 12.92 6.49
C GLY A 962 -32.11 14.30 5.95
N ASN A 963 -33.13 15.03 5.49
CA ASN A 963 -32.98 16.41 5.07
C ASN A 963 -33.99 17.29 5.81
N THR A 964 -33.52 18.46 6.24
CA THR A 964 -34.36 19.59 6.66
C THR A 964 -33.86 20.85 5.97
N ILE A 965 -34.35 22.02 6.39
CA ILE A 965 -34.02 23.29 5.73
C ILE A 965 -32.54 23.61 5.99
N GLY A 966 -31.70 23.37 4.99
CA GLY A 966 -30.26 23.63 5.03
C GLY A 966 -29.45 22.65 5.90
N GLN A 967 -30.00 21.49 6.28
CA GLN A 967 -29.25 20.44 6.99
C GLN A 967 -29.46 19.07 6.32
N SER A 968 -28.41 18.25 6.34
CA SER A 968 -28.44 16.88 5.82
C SER A 968 -27.78 15.91 6.81
N ALA A 969 -28.37 14.75 6.97
CA ALA A 969 -27.95 13.69 7.86
C ALA A 969 -27.89 12.35 7.12
N PHE A 970 -26.88 11.55 7.41
CA PHE A 970 -26.67 10.24 6.79
C PHE A 970 -26.32 9.24 7.88
N LEU A 971 -26.96 8.07 7.83
CA LEU A 971 -26.69 6.94 8.72
C LEU A 971 -26.58 5.65 7.90
N ARG A 972 -25.48 4.93 8.05
CA ARG A 972 -25.34 3.55 7.54
C ARG A 972 -24.92 2.62 8.67
N VAL A 973 -25.52 1.45 8.70
CA VAL A 973 -25.28 0.40 9.68
C VAL A 973 -24.99 -0.89 8.91
N VAL A 974 -23.89 -1.54 9.26
CA VAL A 974 -23.41 -2.79 8.65
C VAL A 974 -23.50 -3.88 9.71
N PRO A 975 -24.63 -4.61 9.81
CA PRO A 975 -24.93 -5.46 10.97
C PRO A 975 -23.92 -6.57 11.22
N ASP A 976 -23.45 -7.24 10.15
CA ASP A 976 -22.48 -8.34 10.23
C ASP A 976 -21.08 -7.87 10.67
N ALA A 977 -20.73 -6.60 10.41
CA ALA A 977 -19.49 -5.97 10.86
C ALA A 977 -19.61 -5.30 12.24
N GLY A 978 -20.82 -5.10 12.77
CA GLY A 978 -21.05 -4.34 13.99
C GLY A 978 -20.67 -2.86 13.85
N ILE A 979 -20.79 -2.28 12.65
CA ILE A 979 -20.40 -0.89 12.35
C ILE A 979 -21.62 0.00 12.19
N ALA A 980 -21.54 1.22 12.72
CA ALA A 980 -22.44 2.32 12.37
C ALA A 980 -21.63 3.58 12.03
N VAL A 981 -21.97 4.22 10.92
CA VAL A 981 -21.36 5.49 10.47
C VAL A 981 -22.46 6.54 10.41
N VAL A 982 -22.21 7.69 11.03
CA VAL A 982 -23.13 8.83 11.10
C VAL A 982 -22.43 10.08 10.62
N LEU A 983 -23.03 10.80 9.67
CA LEU A 983 -22.57 12.12 9.24
C LEU A 983 -23.72 13.11 9.31
N LEU A 984 -23.54 14.19 10.07
CA LEU A 984 -24.50 15.28 10.21
C LEU A 984 -23.86 16.57 9.69
N THR A 985 -24.59 17.33 8.88
CA THR A 985 -24.07 18.52 8.18
C THR A 985 -25.10 19.64 8.17
N ASN A 986 -24.65 20.89 8.15
CA ASN A 986 -25.52 22.07 8.13
C ASN A 986 -25.44 22.93 6.86
N GLY A 987 -25.15 22.33 5.70
CA GLY A 987 -25.20 23.00 4.40
C GLY A 987 -24.14 22.51 3.41
N GLY A 988 -23.91 23.27 2.34
CA GLY A 988 -22.91 22.98 1.31
C GLY A 988 -23.25 21.72 0.48
N HIS A 989 -22.24 21.13 -0.16
CA HIS A 989 -22.36 19.92 -0.97
C HIS A 989 -22.33 18.64 -0.12
N ALA A 990 -23.29 18.54 0.81
CA ALA A 990 -23.32 17.46 1.81
C ALA A 990 -23.39 16.05 1.21
N ARG A 991 -24.02 15.88 0.04
CA ARG A 991 -24.13 14.58 -0.63
C ARG A 991 -22.77 14.10 -1.17
N ASP A 992 -21.96 15.01 -1.70
CA ASP A 992 -20.64 14.68 -2.24
C ASP A 992 -19.66 14.35 -1.11
N LEU A 993 -19.73 15.09 0.01
CA LEU A 993 -19.02 14.76 1.25
C LEU A 993 -19.39 13.34 1.72
N PHE A 994 -20.69 13.03 1.80
CA PHE A 994 -21.18 11.70 2.17
C PHE A 994 -20.61 10.60 1.24
N GLN A 995 -20.71 10.77 -0.07
CA GLN A 995 -20.28 9.77 -1.06
C GLN A 995 -18.78 9.45 -0.97
N GLN A 996 -17.94 10.47 -0.82
CA GLN A 996 -16.50 10.30 -0.72
C GLN A 996 -16.11 9.70 0.63
N LEU A 997 -16.61 10.29 1.72
CA LEU A 997 -16.27 9.88 3.08
C LEU A 997 -16.73 8.46 3.39
N TYR A 998 -17.97 8.08 3.04
CA TYR A 998 -18.49 6.75 3.35
C TYR A 998 -17.80 5.66 2.53
N ARG A 999 -17.39 5.95 1.28
CA ARG A 999 -16.62 5.00 0.48
C ARG A 999 -15.28 4.68 1.15
N GLU A 1000 -14.61 5.69 1.71
CA GLU A 1000 -13.36 5.52 2.46
C GLU A 1000 -13.61 4.78 3.79
N VAL A 1001 -14.53 5.28 4.62
CA VAL A 1001 -14.82 4.71 5.95
C VAL A 1001 -15.25 3.25 5.84
N LEU A 1002 -16.18 2.91 4.95
CA LEU A 1002 -16.70 1.54 4.88
C LEU A 1002 -15.69 0.57 4.26
N ALA A 1003 -14.87 1.01 3.32
CA ALA A 1003 -13.78 0.20 2.79
C ALA A 1003 -12.73 -0.09 3.89
N GLU A 1004 -12.37 0.90 4.71
CA GLU A 1004 -11.37 0.72 5.77
C GLU A 1004 -11.91 -0.05 6.98
N THR A 1005 -13.13 0.27 7.42
CA THR A 1005 -13.65 -0.21 8.72
C THR A 1005 -14.46 -1.49 8.63
N ALA A 1006 -15.03 -1.79 7.46
CA ALA A 1006 -15.94 -2.91 7.24
C ALA A 1006 -15.58 -3.79 6.03
N ASP A 1007 -14.50 -3.48 5.29
CA ASP A 1007 -14.15 -4.12 4.00
C ASP A 1007 -15.37 -4.19 3.06
N LEU A 1008 -16.05 -3.04 2.91
CA LEU A 1008 -17.30 -2.94 2.17
C LEU A 1008 -17.21 -1.85 1.11
N ALA A 1009 -17.32 -2.27 -0.16
CA ALA A 1009 -17.35 -1.34 -1.28
C ALA A 1009 -18.74 -0.71 -1.46
N MET A 1010 -18.83 0.62 -1.30
CA MET A 1010 -20.04 1.37 -1.60
C MET A 1010 -20.20 1.56 -3.12
N PRO A 1011 -21.37 1.26 -3.72
CA PRO A 1011 -21.60 1.41 -5.16
C PRO A 1011 -21.35 2.84 -5.67
N ALA A 1012 -20.91 2.95 -6.91
CA ALA A 1012 -20.81 4.23 -7.59
C ALA A 1012 -22.21 4.83 -7.84
N PRO A 1013 -22.35 6.17 -7.83
CA PRO A 1013 -23.58 6.82 -8.27
C PRO A 1013 -23.96 6.39 -9.69
N LEU A 1014 -25.26 6.30 -9.95
CA LEU A 1014 -25.77 6.00 -11.29
C LEU A 1014 -25.32 7.09 -12.27
N ALA A 1015 -24.91 6.68 -13.48
CA ALA A 1015 -24.56 7.58 -14.58
C ALA A 1015 -25.09 6.97 -15.89
N PRO A 1016 -25.37 7.80 -16.92
CA PRO A 1016 -25.80 7.28 -18.21
C PRO A 1016 -24.66 6.50 -18.88
N PRO A 1017 -24.97 5.43 -19.63
CA PRO A 1017 -23.98 4.73 -20.43
C PRO A 1017 -23.47 5.62 -21.57
N ALA A 1018 -22.27 5.31 -22.08
CA ALA A 1018 -21.69 6.06 -23.20
C ALA A 1018 -22.59 6.06 -24.45
N ASP A 1019 -23.27 4.94 -24.69
CA ASP A 1019 -24.28 4.77 -25.74
C ASP A 1019 -25.64 4.45 -25.09
N PRO A 1020 -26.51 5.45 -24.87
CA PRO A 1020 -27.86 5.24 -24.33
C PRO A 1020 -28.70 4.31 -25.21
N PRO A 1021 -29.47 3.37 -24.62
CA PRO A 1021 -30.30 2.46 -25.40
C PRO A 1021 -31.45 3.21 -26.09
N PRO A 1022 -31.90 2.76 -27.27
CA PRO A 1022 -33.08 3.34 -27.92
C PRO A 1022 -34.34 3.04 -27.09
N VAL A 1023 -35.23 4.03 -26.97
CA VAL A 1023 -36.51 3.91 -26.24
C VAL A 1023 -37.66 4.43 -27.11
N ASP A 1024 -38.85 3.87 -26.90
CA ASP A 1024 -40.09 4.32 -27.55
C ASP A 1024 -40.69 5.49 -26.76
N ALA A 1025 -40.47 6.73 -27.22
CA ALA A 1025 -40.87 7.95 -26.52
C ALA A 1025 -42.38 7.97 -26.17
N ASP A 1026 -43.23 7.44 -27.04
CA ASP A 1026 -44.69 7.42 -26.86
C ASP A 1026 -45.13 6.69 -25.58
N ARG A 1027 -44.31 5.76 -25.07
CA ARG A 1027 -44.58 5.04 -23.83
C ARG A 1027 -44.53 5.93 -22.59
N TYR A 1028 -43.67 6.95 -22.59
CA TYR A 1028 -43.37 7.77 -21.41
C TYR A 1028 -44.00 9.16 -21.47
N THR A 1029 -44.42 9.63 -22.64
CA THR A 1029 -45.03 10.95 -22.77
C THR A 1029 -46.38 11.04 -22.04
N GLY A 1030 -46.64 12.21 -21.45
CA GLY A 1030 -47.87 12.51 -20.72
C GLY A 1030 -47.66 13.35 -19.47
N VAL A 1031 -48.76 13.62 -18.76
CA VAL A 1031 -48.75 14.36 -17.50
C VAL A 1031 -48.89 13.36 -16.34
N TYR A 1032 -47.96 13.42 -15.40
CA TYR A 1032 -47.96 12.68 -14.16
C TYR A 1032 -48.16 13.69 -13.02
N GLU A 1033 -49.10 13.44 -12.10
CA GLU A 1033 -49.56 14.49 -11.19
C GLU A 1033 -49.85 13.95 -9.79
N ARG A 1034 -49.43 14.71 -8.78
CA ARG A 1034 -49.82 14.59 -7.37
C ARG A 1034 -49.98 15.99 -6.76
N THR A 1035 -50.46 16.11 -5.53
CA THR A 1035 -50.89 17.39 -4.96
C THR A 1035 -49.82 18.50 -5.00
N SER A 1036 -48.54 18.17 -4.76
CA SER A 1036 -47.46 19.16 -4.72
C SER A 1036 -46.48 19.14 -5.89
N VAL A 1037 -46.71 18.31 -6.92
CA VAL A 1037 -45.94 18.38 -8.17
C VAL A 1037 -46.77 17.91 -9.38
N THR A 1038 -46.64 18.64 -10.48
CA THR A 1038 -47.04 18.20 -11.82
C THR A 1038 -45.78 17.95 -12.66
N SER A 1039 -45.66 16.77 -13.23
CA SER A 1039 -44.54 16.32 -14.06
C SER A 1039 -45.03 16.03 -15.48
N GLU A 1040 -44.66 16.86 -16.44
CA GLU A 1040 -44.98 16.68 -17.86
C GLU A 1040 -43.76 16.10 -18.58
N VAL A 1041 -43.94 14.94 -19.23
CA VAL A 1041 -42.92 14.30 -20.06
C VAL A 1041 -43.33 14.46 -21.53
N PHE A 1042 -42.46 15.07 -22.32
CA PHE A 1042 -42.69 15.28 -23.76
C PHE A 1042 -41.38 15.17 -24.54
N GLU A 1043 -41.48 14.98 -25.85
CA GLU A 1043 -40.32 14.92 -26.72
C GLU A 1043 -39.96 16.31 -27.29
N ARG A 1044 -38.66 16.64 -27.29
CA ARG A 1044 -38.11 17.85 -27.92
C ARG A 1044 -36.83 17.45 -28.65
N ASP A 1045 -36.77 17.73 -29.95
CA ASP A 1045 -35.59 17.47 -30.80
C ASP A 1045 -35.05 16.02 -30.70
N GLY A 1046 -35.93 15.02 -30.55
CA GLY A 1046 -35.55 13.61 -30.44
C GLY A 1046 -35.14 13.16 -29.03
N THR A 1047 -35.26 14.03 -28.03
CA THR A 1047 -34.93 13.75 -26.62
C THR A 1047 -36.17 13.89 -25.75
N LEU A 1048 -36.35 12.98 -24.79
CA LEU A 1048 -37.40 13.11 -23.78
C LEU A 1048 -37.01 14.19 -22.76
N VAL A 1049 -37.94 15.08 -22.44
CA VAL A 1049 -37.76 16.16 -21.47
C VAL A 1049 -38.78 15.99 -20.36
N LEU A 1050 -38.33 16.05 -19.11
CA LEU A 1050 -39.17 16.12 -17.92
C LEU A 1050 -39.29 17.57 -17.47
N ARG A 1051 -40.49 18.13 -17.57
CA ARG A 1051 -40.85 19.42 -16.97
C ARG A 1051 -41.54 19.18 -15.63
N THR A 1052 -40.93 19.61 -14.54
CA THR A 1052 -41.53 19.54 -13.20
C THR A 1052 -42.05 20.91 -12.79
N THR A 1053 -43.28 20.98 -12.30
CA THR A 1053 -43.89 22.18 -11.74
C THR A 1053 -44.31 21.90 -10.30
N SER A 1054 -43.72 22.62 -9.34
CA SER A 1054 -44.10 22.53 -7.93
C SER A 1054 -45.45 23.19 -7.72
N THR A 1055 -46.37 22.49 -7.05
CA THR A 1055 -47.74 22.96 -6.77
C THR A 1055 -47.98 23.08 -5.27
N GLY A 1056 -48.91 23.95 -4.87
CA GLY A 1056 -49.30 24.11 -3.46
C GLY A 1056 -48.47 25.12 -2.63
N PRO A 1057 -48.67 25.14 -1.30
CA PRO A 1057 -48.19 26.22 -0.41
C PRO A 1057 -46.66 26.37 -0.33
N VAL A 1058 -45.91 25.27 -0.48
CA VAL A 1058 -44.44 25.27 -0.44
C VAL A 1058 -43.85 25.92 -1.69
N ALA A 1059 -44.47 25.70 -2.86
CA ALA A 1059 -44.07 26.35 -4.11
C ALA A 1059 -44.25 27.88 -4.05
N ALA A 1060 -45.31 28.35 -3.39
CA ALA A 1060 -45.56 29.78 -3.18
C ALA A 1060 -44.51 30.48 -2.31
N ALA A 1061 -43.77 29.72 -1.47
CA ALA A 1061 -42.71 30.24 -0.60
C ALA A 1061 -41.33 30.29 -1.26
N LEU A 1062 -41.08 29.51 -2.32
CA LEU A 1062 -39.74 29.30 -2.91
C LEU A 1062 -39.45 30.05 -4.22
N GLY A 1063 -40.44 30.71 -4.82
CA GLY A 1063 -40.19 31.77 -5.82
C GLY A 1063 -39.98 31.38 -7.29
N GLU A 1064 -39.69 30.11 -7.63
CA GLU A 1064 -39.65 29.64 -9.02
C GLU A 1064 -40.35 28.28 -9.20
N PRO A 1065 -41.46 28.20 -9.97
CA PRO A 1065 -42.34 27.05 -9.92
C PRO A 1065 -42.01 25.92 -10.89
N THR A 1066 -41.19 26.11 -11.95
CA THR A 1066 -41.05 25.13 -13.04
C THR A 1066 -39.62 24.93 -13.49
N HIS A 1067 -39.19 23.67 -13.63
CA HIS A 1067 -37.88 23.26 -14.14
C HIS A 1067 -38.01 22.26 -15.29
N GLU A 1068 -37.07 22.26 -16.23
CA GLU A 1068 -36.99 21.28 -17.32
C GLU A 1068 -35.66 20.55 -17.27
N TYR A 1069 -35.68 19.24 -17.48
CA TYR A 1069 -34.50 18.39 -17.50
C TYR A 1069 -34.56 17.41 -18.67
N ASP A 1070 -33.44 17.22 -19.35
CA ASP A 1070 -33.30 16.15 -20.33
C ASP A 1070 -33.29 14.79 -19.63
N LEU A 1071 -34.06 13.83 -20.15
CA LEU A 1071 -34.06 12.44 -19.71
C LEU A 1071 -33.16 11.62 -20.62
N VAL A 1072 -32.07 11.10 -20.05
CA VAL A 1072 -31.14 10.21 -20.73
C VAL A 1072 -31.45 8.76 -20.35
N PRO A 1073 -31.72 7.86 -21.30
CA PRO A 1073 -32.05 6.48 -20.97
C PRO A 1073 -30.82 5.72 -20.46
N VAL A 1074 -31.04 4.90 -19.43
CA VAL A 1074 -30.05 3.97 -18.87
C VAL A 1074 -30.46 2.52 -19.13
N ALA A 1075 -31.77 2.25 -19.00
CA ALA A 1075 -32.42 0.99 -19.37
C ALA A 1075 -33.84 1.28 -19.87
N GLU A 1076 -34.59 0.25 -20.29
CA GLU A 1076 -35.92 0.40 -20.90
C GLU A 1076 -36.86 1.31 -20.09
N ASP A 1077 -36.90 1.19 -18.77
CA ASP A 1077 -37.81 1.95 -17.90
C ASP A 1077 -37.09 2.89 -16.92
N LEU A 1078 -35.77 3.05 -17.07
CA LEU A 1078 -34.92 3.83 -16.18
C LEU A 1078 -34.18 4.91 -16.96
N PHE A 1079 -34.41 6.15 -16.55
CA PHE A 1079 -33.77 7.33 -17.08
C PHE A 1079 -32.97 8.02 -15.98
N VAL A 1080 -32.06 8.89 -16.40
CA VAL A 1080 -31.38 9.82 -15.52
C VAL A 1080 -31.52 11.24 -16.03
N MET A 1081 -31.58 12.18 -15.09
CA MET A 1081 -31.59 13.60 -15.35
C MET A 1081 -30.52 14.29 -14.51
N ARG A 1082 -30.08 15.47 -14.95
CA ARG A 1082 -29.07 16.26 -14.23
C ARG A 1082 -29.44 17.73 -14.29
N ALA A 1083 -29.51 18.37 -13.14
CA ALA A 1083 -29.71 19.82 -13.08
C ALA A 1083 -28.45 20.56 -13.58
N PRO A 1084 -28.59 21.72 -14.23
CA PRO A 1084 -27.46 22.55 -14.59
C PRO A 1084 -26.56 22.84 -13.37
N GLY A 1085 -25.24 22.69 -13.51
CA GLY A 1085 -24.27 22.93 -12.44
C GLY A 1085 -24.14 21.83 -11.38
N VAL A 1086 -24.90 20.74 -11.47
CA VAL A 1086 -24.82 19.61 -10.54
C VAL A 1086 -24.10 18.42 -11.19
N GLU A 1087 -23.13 17.81 -10.52
CA GLU A 1087 -22.39 16.66 -11.06
C GLU A 1087 -23.18 15.34 -10.98
N THR A 1088 -24.02 15.18 -9.96
CA THR A 1088 -24.75 13.94 -9.67
C THR A 1088 -26.00 13.78 -10.54
N TRP A 1089 -26.14 12.61 -11.18
CA TRP A 1089 -27.34 12.22 -11.91
C TRP A 1089 -28.45 11.73 -10.97
N THR A 1090 -29.69 12.10 -11.26
CA THR A 1090 -30.89 11.70 -10.51
C THR A 1090 -31.71 10.70 -11.35
N PRO A 1091 -32.08 9.53 -10.80
CA PRO A 1091 -32.89 8.55 -11.51
C PRO A 1091 -34.35 9.00 -11.66
N VAL A 1092 -34.97 8.58 -12.76
CA VAL A 1092 -36.39 8.73 -13.07
C VAL A 1092 -36.87 7.37 -13.60
N THR A 1093 -37.73 6.70 -12.84
CA THR A 1093 -38.18 5.33 -13.17
C THR A 1093 -39.64 5.33 -13.59
N PHE A 1094 -39.95 4.81 -14.77
CA PHE A 1094 -41.32 4.61 -15.23
C PHE A 1094 -41.76 3.17 -14.95
N TYR A 1095 -43.01 2.98 -14.55
CA TYR A 1095 -43.51 1.62 -14.27
C TYR A 1095 -45.04 1.57 -14.34
N ARG A 1096 -45.59 0.35 -14.41
CA ARG A 1096 -47.03 0.10 -14.37
C ARG A 1096 -47.39 -0.78 -13.19
N LEU A 1097 -48.49 -0.47 -12.53
CA LEU A 1097 -49.07 -1.35 -11.51
C LEU A 1097 -49.85 -2.49 -12.18
N PRO A 1098 -50.17 -3.57 -11.43
CA PRO A 1098 -50.94 -4.71 -11.96
C PRO A 1098 -52.33 -4.34 -12.52
N ASP A 1099 -52.92 -3.22 -12.09
CA ASP A 1099 -54.20 -2.71 -12.60
C ASP A 1099 -54.06 -1.91 -13.91
N GLY A 1100 -52.85 -1.79 -14.44
CA GLY A 1100 -52.52 -1.08 -15.68
C GLY A 1100 -52.31 0.42 -15.51
N SER A 1101 -52.40 0.97 -14.31
CA SER A 1101 -52.08 2.38 -14.05
C SER A 1101 -50.57 2.63 -14.22
N GLU A 1102 -50.23 3.72 -14.91
CA GLU A 1102 -48.85 4.09 -15.22
C GLU A 1102 -48.34 5.13 -14.21
N TYR A 1103 -47.07 5.03 -13.83
CA TYR A 1103 -46.43 5.89 -12.85
C TYR A 1103 -45.05 6.34 -13.31
N VAL A 1104 -44.63 7.49 -12.81
CA VAL A 1104 -43.22 7.89 -12.78
C VAL A 1104 -42.79 8.06 -11.32
N HIS A 1105 -41.75 7.31 -10.92
CA HIS A 1105 -41.09 7.45 -9.64
C HIS A 1105 -39.96 8.46 -9.78
N TYR A 1106 -40.09 9.59 -9.09
CA TYR A 1106 -39.13 10.69 -9.11
C TYR A 1106 -39.14 11.41 -7.76
N GLY A 1107 -37.96 11.78 -7.27
CA GLY A 1107 -37.82 12.45 -5.96
C GLY A 1107 -38.35 11.60 -4.80
N VAL A 1108 -38.12 10.28 -4.86
CA VAL A 1108 -38.60 9.25 -3.91
C VAL A 1108 -40.13 9.15 -3.77
N ARG A 1109 -40.89 9.68 -4.74
CA ARG A 1109 -42.36 9.67 -4.76
C ARG A 1109 -42.88 8.99 -6.02
N ALA A 1110 -44.01 8.29 -5.90
CA ALA A 1110 -44.77 7.80 -7.04
C ALA A 1110 -45.73 8.89 -7.54
N ASN A 1111 -45.68 9.20 -8.83
CA ASN A 1111 -46.57 10.17 -9.48
C ASN A 1111 -47.43 9.43 -10.52
N PRO A 1112 -48.75 9.30 -10.30
CA PRO A 1112 -49.63 8.62 -11.26
C PRO A 1112 -49.78 9.41 -12.54
N LYS A 1113 -49.84 8.72 -13.68
CA LYS A 1113 -50.17 9.32 -14.97
C LYS A 1113 -51.64 9.73 -14.98
N ARG A 1114 -51.90 10.98 -15.35
CA ARG A 1114 -53.25 11.49 -15.52
C ARG A 1114 -53.92 10.77 -16.69
N ARG A 1115 -55.07 10.13 -16.43
CA ARG A 1115 -55.91 9.57 -17.50
C ARG A 1115 -56.46 10.74 -18.33
N SER A 1116 -56.28 10.64 -19.65
CA SER A 1116 -56.78 11.62 -20.62
C SER A 1116 -58.30 11.61 -20.73
#